data_AF-A0A8B6FRU4-F1
#
_entry.id   AF-A0A8B6FRU4-F1
#
_cell.length_a   1.000
_cell.length_b   1.000
_cell.length_c   1.000
_cell.angle_alpha   90.00
_cell.angle_beta   90.00
_cell.angle_gamma   90.00
#
_symmetry.space_group_name_H-M   'P 1'
#
loop_
_entity.id
_entity.type
_entity.pdbx_description
1 polymer ?
#
loop_
_entity_poly.entity_id
_entity_poly.type
_entity_poly.pdbx_seq_one_letter_code
_entity_poly.pdbx_strand_id
1 'polypeptide(L)'
;MAMEFEYDEEGGTFFYFLLSFWGLVIIPATYYFWPRTKTDAGPDLKKRECNCEPCQLKRQRLNVQGKWKHTTEKGVKIALVIGWIIFLLLAYKVSKIQMEYVEYDPYMELDVDRGASQKEIKKAYRKLSLIFHPDKETGDHKKFMRIAKAYAALTDEETMKNWEEYGNPDGPGVTKFGIALPKWIIEKENSIWVLAVYGLLFMVLLPVVVGAWWYRSIKFSKDQVLLDTTRLYYYFFQKIPNMMLKKVVMVLAGSFEFDKFHNQEIVERPSDNEEVPQLIKMLPNLEEKHKEKPLCYPYSVKARALLHAHFNRLELSQNTLEIDKMYVLKKTPFLVNEMVTIVAQLVSGAARNAVQYMPRLETVENCMKVSQMIIQGLDQKSSPLLQLPHIKPEMLKHFSTKKRHITRIKDFIGMKDSERKSLCRQLSPDEYRDVMSVCATMPYVIMTIRSEVLDDEDSTITAGSIVTVTVTLTRQDLEVLFEQEQEDNAPEIENVEETEETEANKDDNTQKKVAQKAWEKPKKGKKKPAKPKKKAKQAFNWKAASTSAAGAASDKTEEKSEEKEEKGDTDDEGKAVVATNPDNDESEVESEQEEHDSEAENSASSSALSKRRSSGSGFETKKDKDKDDEHALDDEEQWKIYQEEAKKEFSIETKAKESPAVHCPYFPEAKQEGWWLYVSDKKQHMLITAPVQILTLKEKEEITLKFLAPAKPGAYTYTVNLKSDSFFDFDQAQNIKLDVKDAKIIEDHPQWDISEDEDADKDDDSDSDYSTEGDDSD
;
A
#
# COMPACT_ATOMS: atom_id res chain seq x y z
N MET A 1 15.32 -1.42 55.86
CA MET A 1 14.47 -0.22 56.04
C MET A 1 13.68 -0.03 54.77
N ALA A 2 12.40 0.34 54.83
CA ALA A 2 11.71 0.84 53.64
C ALA A 2 12.29 2.22 53.29
N MET A 3 12.46 2.53 52.01
CA MET A 3 12.80 3.89 51.59
C MET A 3 11.52 4.73 51.61
N GLU A 4 11.40 5.61 52.60
CA GLU A 4 10.33 6.59 52.65
C GLU A 4 10.59 7.68 51.61
N PHE A 5 9.78 7.70 50.56
CA PHE A 5 9.84 8.73 49.52
C PHE A 5 9.13 10.00 50.00
N GLU A 6 9.83 11.12 49.97
CA GLU A 6 9.23 12.43 50.25
C GLU A 6 8.55 12.97 48.98
N TYR A 7 7.27 13.31 49.08
CA TYR A 7 6.49 13.88 47.98
C TYR A 7 6.52 15.40 48.01
N ASP A 8 6.33 16.03 46.85
CA ASP A 8 6.39 17.48 46.71
C ASP A 8 5.19 18.15 47.41
N GLU A 9 5.46 18.84 48.53
CA GLU A 9 4.46 19.56 49.32
C GLU A 9 4.16 20.96 48.75
N GLU A 10 5.13 21.58 48.08
CA GLU A 10 5.05 22.96 47.56
C GLU A 10 4.69 22.98 46.06
N GLY A 11 4.80 21.84 45.38
CA GLY A 11 4.57 21.65 43.95
C GLY A 11 5.72 22.11 43.06
N GLY A 12 6.83 22.57 43.64
CA GLY A 12 7.96 23.17 42.93
C GLY A 12 8.55 22.23 41.88
N THR A 13 9.02 21.07 42.32
CA THR A 13 9.65 20.05 41.48
C THR A 13 8.67 19.43 40.48
N PHE A 14 7.39 19.30 40.85
CA PHE A 14 6.34 18.81 39.95
C PHE A 14 6.19 19.69 38.71
N PHE A 15 6.21 21.02 38.85
CA PHE A 15 6.10 21.90 37.69
C PHE A 15 7.34 21.84 36.77
N TYR A 16 8.56 21.61 37.31
CA TYR A 16 9.75 21.35 36.49
C TYR A 16 9.64 20.02 35.71
N PHE A 17 9.18 18.94 36.37
CA PHE A 17 8.93 17.65 35.72
C PHE A 17 7.86 17.76 34.63
N LEU A 18 6.71 18.37 34.94
CA LEU A 18 5.60 18.55 34.01
C LEU A 18 5.99 19.42 32.80
N LEU A 19 6.75 20.51 33.01
CA LEU A 19 7.28 21.34 31.93
C LEU A 19 8.22 20.54 31.01
N SER A 20 9.10 19.72 31.59
CA SER A 20 10.07 18.91 30.86
C SER A 20 9.38 17.82 30.02
N PHE A 21 8.42 17.10 30.62
CA PHE A 21 7.63 16.08 29.93
C PHE A 21 6.75 16.69 28.82
N TRP A 22 6.07 17.81 29.09
CA TRP A 22 5.27 18.51 28.08
C TRP A 22 6.15 19.03 26.92
N GLY A 23 7.35 19.53 27.21
CA GLY A 23 8.37 19.89 26.22
C GLY A 23 8.77 18.72 25.32
N LEU A 24 9.05 17.55 25.92
CA LEU A 24 9.42 16.32 25.23
C LEU A 24 8.30 15.79 24.31
N VAL A 25 7.02 16.00 24.66
CA VAL A 25 5.90 15.67 23.78
C VAL A 25 5.72 16.74 22.69
N ILE A 26 5.68 18.03 23.05
CA ILE A 26 5.24 19.08 22.12
C ILE A 26 6.27 19.39 21.03
N ILE A 27 7.57 19.35 21.33
CA ILE A 27 8.61 19.73 20.37
C ILE A 27 8.63 18.74 19.17
N PRO A 28 8.71 17.40 19.37
CA PRO A 28 8.55 16.42 18.31
C PRO A 28 7.16 16.47 17.65
N ALA A 29 6.09 16.68 18.44
CA ALA A 29 4.75 16.81 17.87
C ALA A 29 4.63 18.00 16.91
N THR A 30 5.24 19.16 17.21
CA THR A 30 5.36 20.23 16.21
C THR A 30 6.21 19.80 15.02
N TYR A 31 7.38 19.20 15.20
CA TYR A 31 8.22 18.83 14.05
C TYR A 31 7.52 17.88 13.06
N TYR A 32 6.71 16.95 13.57
CA TYR A 32 5.96 15.98 12.76
C TYR A 32 4.63 16.52 12.22
N PHE A 33 3.80 17.17 13.06
CA PHE A 33 2.46 17.63 12.70
C PHE A 33 2.39 19.08 12.18
N TRP A 34 3.50 19.84 12.17
CA TRP A 34 3.50 21.17 11.57
C TRP A 34 3.20 21.07 10.06
N PRO A 35 2.28 21.90 9.53
CA PRO A 35 1.89 21.84 8.13
C PRO A 35 3.05 22.24 7.21
N ARG A 36 3.80 21.25 6.74
CA ARG A 36 4.66 21.41 5.56
C ARG A 36 3.77 21.84 4.39
N THR A 37 3.96 23.04 3.88
CA THR A 37 3.29 23.51 2.67
C THR A 37 3.66 22.57 1.54
N LYS A 38 2.72 21.74 1.08
CA LYS A 38 2.87 21.07 -0.21
C LYS A 38 3.12 22.16 -1.24
N THR A 39 4.17 22.03 -2.03
CA THR A 39 4.40 22.90 -3.18
C THR A 39 3.17 22.82 -4.07
N ASP A 40 2.42 23.93 -4.15
CA ASP A 40 1.24 24.01 -5.02
C ASP A 40 1.61 23.56 -6.43
N ALA A 41 0.78 22.70 -7.03
CA ALA A 41 0.98 22.23 -8.39
C ALA A 41 1.25 23.43 -9.31
N GLY A 42 2.38 23.36 -10.02
CA GLY A 42 2.95 24.49 -10.75
C GLY A 42 1.95 25.13 -11.72
N PRO A 43 2.13 26.42 -12.07
CA PRO A 43 1.16 27.17 -12.85
C PRO A 43 0.79 26.50 -14.19
N ASP A 44 1.68 25.69 -14.77
CA ASP A 44 1.46 24.95 -16.01
C ASP A 44 0.59 23.71 -15.87
N LEU A 45 0.58 23.03 -14.70
CA LEU A 45 -0.40 21.97 -14.42
C LEU A 45 -1.83 22.54 -14.44
N LYS A 46 -2.03 23.72 -13.84
CA LYS A 46 -3.31 24.44 -13.84
C LYS A 46 -3.75 24.90 -15.24
N LYS A 47 -2.83 25.03 -16.21
CA LYS A 47 -3.15 25.30 -17.64
C LYS A 47 -3.60 24.06 -18.41
N ARG A 48 -3.16 22.86 -17.99
CA ARG A 48 -3.50 21.58 -18.64
C ARG A 48 -4.83 20.98 -18.15
N GLU A 49 -5.39 21.51 -17.06
CA GLU A 49 -6.67 21.07 -16.49
C GLU A 49 -7.85 21.15 -17.47
N CYS A 50 -8.49 20.00 -17.72
CA CYS A 50 -9.71 19.88 -18.50
C CYS A 50 -10.90 20.58 -17.80
N ASN A 51 -11.71 21.30 -18.57
CA ASN A 51 -12.81 22.15 -18.11
C ASN A 51 -14.19 21.54 -18.39
N CYS A 52 -14.26 20.26 -18.75
CA CYS A 52 -15.51 19.56 -19.04
C CYS A 52 -16.49 19.60 -17.86
N GLU A 53 -17.81 19.62 -18.12
CA GLU A 53 -18.84 19.68 -17.07
C GLU A 53 -18.67 18.61 -15.97
N PRO A 54 -18.56 17.29 -16.26
CA PRO A 54 -18.33 16.30 -15.20
C PRO A 54 -16.95 16.43 -14.54
N CYS A 55 -15.95 17.00 -15.23
CA CYS A 55 -14.67 17.37 -14.65
C CYS A 55 -14.84 18.46 -13.56
N GLN A 56 -15.65 19.49 -13.84
CA GLN A 56 -15.99 20.56 -12.89
C GLN A 56 -16.83 20.02 -11.73
N LEU A 57 -17.87 19.23 -11.99
CA LEU A 57 -18.71 18.61 -10.95
C LEU A 57 -17.91 17.67 -10.03
N LYS A 58 -16.94 16.93 -10.57
CA LYS A 58 -15.98 16.17 -9.76
C LYS A 58 -15.11 17.07 -8.89
N ARG A 59 -14.52 18.14 -9.47
CA ARG A 59 -13.66 19.08 -8.72
C ARG A 59 -14.43 19.79 -7.60
N GLN A 60 -15.68 20.19 -7.83
CA GLN A 60 -16.55 20.77 -6.80
C GLN A 60 -16.80 19.80 -5.64
N ARG A 61 -17.13 18.53 -5.92
CA ARG A 61 -17.32 17.49 -4.89
C ARG A 61 -16.05 17.22 -4.09
N LEU A 62 -14.90 17.06 -4.76
CA LEU A 62 -13.60 16.87 -4.11
C LEU A 62 -13.22 18.08 -3.24
N ASN A 63 -13.50 19.31 -3.69
CA ASN A 63 -13.27 20.52 -2.90
C ASN A 63 -14.17 20.57 -1.65
N VAL A 64 -15.42 20.10 -1.72
CA VAL A 64 -16.30 20.00 -0.54
C VAL A 64 -15.78 18.97 0.46
N GLN A 65 -15.36 17.79 0.01
CA GLN A 65 -14.73 16.78 0.89
C GLN A 65 -13.40 17.28 1.48
N GLY A 66 -12.61 18.00 0.67
CA GLY A 66 -11.34 18.62 1.09
C GLY A 66 -11.49 19.64 2.22
N LYS A 67 -12.64 20.30 2.36
CA LYS A 67 -12.92 21.19 3.50
C LYS A 67 -12.79 20.46 4.84
N TRP A 68 -13.22 19.21 4.95
CA TRP A 68 -13.15 18.46 6.21
C TRP A 68 -11.69 18.17 6.61
N LYS A 69 -10.86 17.73 5.64
CA LYS A 69 -9.41 17.54 5.85
C LYS A 69 -8.74 18.87 6.24
N HIS A 70 -9.11 19.97 5.59
CA HIS A 70 -8.56 21.28 5.91
C HIS A 70 -9.05 21.83 7.28
N THR A 71 -10.23 21.42 7.76
CA THR A 71 -10.66 21.71 9.14
C THR A 71 -9.95 20.85 10.18
N THR A 72 -9.63 19.58 9.89
CA THR A 72 -8.81 18.78 10.82
C THR A 72 -7.36 19.26 10.86
N GLU A 73 -6.78 19.65 9.73
CA GLU A 73 -5.49 20.37 9.68
C GLU A 73 -5.49 21.65 10.52
N LYS A 74 -6.57 22.44 10.47
CA LYS A 74 -6.74 23.63 11.33
C LYS A 74 -6.89 23.26 12.80
N GLY A 75 -7.64 22.20 13.11
CA GLY A 75 -7.77 21.66 14.45
C GLY A 75 -6.42 21.27 15.06
N VAL A 76 -5.57 20.57 14.29
CA VAL A 76 -4.20 20.22 14.70
C VAL A 76 -3.35 21.46 14.94
N LYS A 77 -3.39 22.46 14.05
CA LYS A 77 -2.67 23.75 14.25
C LYS A 77 -3.14 24.47 15.52
N ILE A 78 -4.44 24.50 15.78
CA ILE A 78 -5.03 25.10 16.99
C ILE A 78 -4.58 24.32 18.24
N ALA A 79 -4.61 22.99 18.20
CA ALA A 79 -4.15 22.14 19.31
C ALA A 79 -2.65 22.34 19.61
N LEU A 80 -1.80 22.44 18.59
CA LEU A 80 -0.38 22.76 18.76
C LEU A 80 -0.18 24.16 19.38
N VAL A 81 -0.92 25.18 18.92
CA VAL A 81 -0.87 26.53 19.51
C VAL A 81 -1.34 26.53 20.97
N ILE A 82 -2.43 25.84 21.30
CA ILE A 82 -2.89 25.66 22.68
C ILE A 82 -1.83 24.95 23.53
N GLY A 83 -1.19 23.90 22.99
CA GLY A 83 -0.09 23.21 23.65
C GLY A 83 1.09 24.12 23.96
N TRP A 84 1.46 25.03 23.04
CA TRP A 84 2.53 26.00 23.26
C TRP A 84 2.14 27.08 24.26
N ILE A 85 0.86 27.51 24.28
CA ILE A 85 0.33 28.39 25.33
C ILE A 85 0.41 27.69 26.70
N ILE A 86 0.06 26.40 26.80
CA ILE A 86 0.21 25.61 28.03
C ILE A 86 1.69 25.51 28.44
N PHE A 87 2.60 25.20 27.50
CA PHE A 87 4.04 25.15 27.76
C PHE A 87 4.59 26.49 28.31
N LEU A 88 4.20 27.61 27.70
CA LEU A 88 4.62 28.94 28.14
C LEU A 88 3.98 29.35 29.48
N LEU A 89 2.74 28.94 29.76
CA LEU A 89 2.10 29.15 31.06
C LEU A 89 2.74 28.32 32.17
N LEU A 90 3.14 27.08 31.88
CA LEU A 90 3.94 26.24 32.78
C LEU A 90 5.32 26.87 33.03
N ALA A 91 6.02 27.31 31.98
CA ALA A 91 7.31 28.00 32.12
C ALA A 91 7.20 29.28 32.96
N TYR A 92 6.13 30.08 32.77
CA TYR A 92 5.85 31.28 33.56
C TYR A 92 5.47 30.99 35.02
N LYS A 93 4.82 29.85 35.28
CA LYS A 93 4.58 29.34 36.64
C LYS A 93 5.90 28.95 37.29
N VAL A 94 6.70 28.12 36.62
CA VAL A 94 8.03 27.69 37.06
C VAL A 94 8.95 28.88 37.35
N SER A 95 9.00 29.89 36.48
CA SER A 95 9.84 31.09 36.68
C SER A 95 9.41 31.99 37.85
N LYS A 96 8.29 31.68 38.52
CA LYS A 96 7.83 32.35 39.75
C LYS A 96 8.06 31.52 41.01
N ILE A 97 8.50 30.26 40.88
CA ILE A 97 8.82 29.38 42.01
C ILE A 97 10.24 29.70 42.45
N GLN A 98 10.34 30.45 43.54
CA GLN A 98 11.62 30.68 44.21
C GLN A 98 11.96 29.43 45.02
N MET A 99 12.89 28.61 44.50
CA MET A 99 13.48 27.50 45.24
C MET A 99 14.35 28.09 46.36
N GLU A 100 13.86 28.12 47.60
CA GLU A 100 14.59 28.67 48.75
C GLU A 100 15.66 27.67 49.23
N TYR A 101 16.70 27.47 48.42
CA TYR A 101 17.87 26.67 48.78
C TYR A 101 18.72 27.44 49.81
N VAL A 102 18.32 27.38 51.07
CA VAL A 102 19.11 27.90 52.19
C VAL A 102 20.27 26.94 52.46
N GLU A 103 21.41 27.23 51.83
CA GLU A 103 22.70 26.66 52.21
C GLU A 103 22.95 26.92 53.70
N TYR A 104 23.26 25.88 54.46
CA TYR A 104 23.27 25.95 55.93
C TYR A 104 24.59 26.57 56.44
N ASP A 105 24.56 27.87 56.71
CA ASP A 105 25.66 28.62 57.34
C ASP A 105 25.42 28.77 58.86
N PRO A 106 26.20 28.06 59.72
CA PRO A 106 26.10 28.15 61.18
C PRO A 106 26.35 29.54 61.76
N TYR A 107 27.14 30.39 61.08
CA TYR A 107 27.42 31.75 61.54
C TYR A 107 26.19 32.65 61.33
N MET A 108 25.48 32.47 60.22
CA MET A 108 24.24 33.19 59.91
C MET A 108 23.08 32.77 60.84
N GLU A 109 22.90 31.47 61.08
CA GLU A 109 21.84 30.95 61.99
C GLU A 109 22.09 31.37 63.47
N LEU A 110 23.33 31.74 63.84
CA LEU A 110 23.67 32.27 65.16
C LEU A 110 23.80 33.81 65.25
N ASP A 111 23.60 34.56 64.17
CA ASP A 111 23.76 36.03 64.15
C ASP A 111 25.17 36.47 64.63
N VAL A 112 26.21 35.82 64.10
CA VAL A 112 27.63 36.08 64.41
C VAL A 112 28.49 36.17 63.15
N ASP A 113 29.58 36.93 63.23
CA ASP A 113 30.57 37.05 62.14
C ASP A 113 31.41 35.76 62.00
N ARG A 114 31.90 35.47 60.79
CA ARG A 114 32.73 34.29 60.46
C ARG A 114 34.11 34.29 61.16
N GLY A 115 34.49 35.41 61.77
CA GLY A 115 35.66 35.53 62.65
C GLY A 115 35.35 35.54 64.16
N ALA A 116 34.11 35.29 64.58
CA ALA A 116 33.69 35.41 65.98
C ALA A 116 34.41 34.42 66.91
N SER A 117 34.77 34.87 68.12
CA SER A 117 35.44 33.99 69.07
C SER A 117 34.48 32.97 69.71
N GLN A 118 35.04 31.87 70.20
CA GLN A 118 34.33 30.86 71.01
C GLN A 118 33.53 31.45 72.20
N LYS A 119 33.93 32.62 72.72
CA LYS A 119 33.20 33.33 73.79
C LYS A 119 31.96 34.06 73.27
N GLU A 120 31.99 34.52 72.02
CA GLU A 120 30.90 35.23 71.35
C GLU A 120 29.87 34.26 70.77
N ILE A 121 30.32 33.19 70.09
CA ILE A 121 29.47 32.07 69.63
C ILE A 121 28.65 31.52 70.81
N LYS A 122 29.29 31.27 71.95
CA LYS A 122 28.64 30.77 73.18
C LYS A 122 27.74 31.81 73.87
N LYS A 123 27.92 33.10 73.61
CA LYS A 123 27.06 34.19 74.09
C LYS A 123 25.83 34.37 73.19
N ALA A 124 26.01 34.26 71.87
CA ALA A 124 24.94 34.28 70.87
C ALA A 124 24.02 33.07 71.03
N TYR A 125 24.56 31.85 71.11
CA TYR A 125 23.80 30.63 71.40
C TYR A 125 22.97 30.78 72.68
N ARG A 126 23.59 31.20 73.80
CA ARG A 126 22.85 31.44 75.07
C ARG A 126 21.71 32.45 74.93
N LYS A 127 21.89 33.53 74.16
CA LYS A 127 20.85 34.54 73.86
C LYS A 127 19.72 33.91 73.05
N LEU A 128 20.04 33.20 71.97
CA LEU A 128 19.08 32.64 71.03
C LEU A 128 18.32 31.43 71.61
N SER A 129 18.98 30.49 72.28
CA SER A 129 18.33 29.40 73.01
C SER A 129 17.43 29.88 74.14
N LEU A 130 17.71 31.04 74.75
CA LEU A 130 16.82 31.67 75.73
C LEU A 130 15.62 32.37 75.10
N ILE A 131 15.62 32.64 73.79
CA ILE A 131 14.47 33.20 73.06
C ILE A 131 13.61 32.06 72.51
N PHE A 132 14.22 31.14 71.76
CA PHE A 132 13.51 30.09 71.01
C PHE A 132 13.29 28.77 71.78
N HIS A 133 13.51 28.75 73.10
CA HIS A 133 13.25 27.55 73.92
C HIS A 133 11.82 27.04 73.72
N PRO A 134 11.58 25.71 73.57
CA PRO A 134 10.24 25.18 73.31
C PRO A 134 9.19 25.52 74.39
N ASP A 135 9.63 25.69 75.65
CA ASP A 135 8.75 26.04 76.78
C ASP A 135 8.43 27.54 76.92
N LYS A 136 8.58 28.33 75.84
CA LYS A 136 8.33 29.78 75.84
C LYS A 136 7.33 30.18 74.77
N GLU A 137 6.62 31.28 75.01
CA GLU A 137 5.67 31.90 74.07
C GLU A 137 6.34 32.38 72.75
N THR A 138 7.67 32.51 72.75
CA THR A 138 8.50 32.82 71.56
C THR A 138 9.24 31.60 71.00
N GLY A 139 8.90 30.40 71.48
CA GLY A 139 9.55 29.13 71.14
C GLY A 139 9.26 28.66 69.73
N ASP A 140 10.30 28.18 69.04
CA ASP A 140 10.20 27.54 67.74
C ASP A 140 11.13 26.32 67.76
N HIS A 141 10.55 25.12 67.85
CA HIS A 141 11.33 23.89 67.99
C HIS A 141 12.25 23.63 66.78
N LYS A 142 11.85 24.04 65.56
CA LYS A 142 12.69 23.88 64.36
C LYS A 142 13.89 24.82 64.42
N LYS A 143 13.70 26.09 64.80
CA LYS A 143 14.82 27.03 65.01
C LYS A 143 15.69 26.65 66.18
N PHE A 144 15.13 26.23 67.31
CA PHE A 144 15.91 25.76 68.45
C PHE A 144 16.87 24.62 68.05
N MET A 145 16.38 23.64 67.27
CA MET A 145 17.21 22.57 66.72
C MET A 145 18.29 23.08 65.75
N ARG A 146 17.97 24.03 64.85
CA ARG A 146 18.97 24.65 63.95
C ARG A 146 20.03 25.46 64.70
N ILE A 147 19.64 26.23 65.71
CA ILE A 147 20.52 27.02 66.59
C ILE A 147 21.43 26.11 67.43
N ALA A 148 20.92 24.96 67.89
CA ALA A 148 21.71 23.94 68.59
C ALA A 148 22.72 23.26 67.65
N LYS A 149 22.32 22.90 66.43
CA LYS A 149 23.23 22.38 65.39
C LYS A 149 24.30 23.39 64.98
N ALA A 150 23.94 24.67 64.86
CA ALA A 150 24.88 25.72 64.50
C ALA A 150 25.92 25.96 65.61
N TYR A 151 25.50 25.88 66.87
CA TYR A 151 26.44 25.91 68.00
C TYR A 151 27.32 24.66 68.06
N ALA A 152 26.81 23.46 67.73
CA ALA A 152 27.65 22.26 67.62
C ALA A 152 28.71 22.45 66.51
N ALA A 153 28.28 22.78 65.29
CA ALA A 153 29.11 23.00 64.11
C ALA A 153 30.30 23.96 64.34
N LEU A 154 30.11 24.97 65.21
CA LEU A 154 31.13 25.97 65.52
C LEU A 154 31.85 25.74 66.86
N THR A 155 31.58 24.65 67.59
CA THR A 155 32.25 24.37 68.88
C THR A 155 32.81 22.96 69.05
N ASP A 156 32.50 22.02 68.15
CA ASP A 156 33.04 20.67 68.15
C ASP A 156 33.80 20.38 66.83
N GLU A 157 35.07 19.97 66.96
CA GLU A 157 35.99 19.76 65.84
C GLU A 157 35.55 18.69 64.85
N GLU A 158 34.76 17.70 65.27
CA GLU A 158 34.24 16.65 64.37
C GLU A 158 33.11 17.21 63.51
N THR A 159 32.12 17.87 64.12
CA THR A 159 31.01 18.51 63.38
C THR A 159 31.45 19.69 62.53
N MET A 160 32.52 20.40 62.92
CA MET A 160 33.11 21.47 62.12
C MET A 160 33.74 20.93 60.84
N LYS A 161 34.52 19.84 60.92
CA LYS A 161 35.10 19.16 59.74
C LYS A 161 34.01 18.56 58.85
N ASN A 162 32.95 17.99 59.44
CA ASN A 162 31.79 17.52 58.70
C ASN A 162 31.09 18.64 57.92
N TRP A 163 30.99 19.84 58.50
CA TRP A 163 30.46 21.01 57.80
C TRP A 163 31.42 21.53 56.71
N GLU A 164 32.74 21.53 56.95
CA GLU A 164 33.75 21.91 55.95
C GLU A 164 33.83 20.92 54.76
N GLU A 165 33.58 19.63 54.97
CA GLU A 165 33.67 18.58 53.94
C GLU A 165 32.33 18.30 53.23
N TYR A 166 31.19 18.36 53.95
CA TYR A 166 29.86 17.99 53.42
C TYR A 166 28.83 19.14 53.43
N GLY A 167 29.18 20.34 53.90
CA GLY A 167 28.24 21.47 54.03
C GLY A 167 27.20 21.33 55.14
N ASN A 168 27.27 20.28 55.97
CA ASN A 168 26.31 19.99 57.03
C ASN A 168 27.00 19.34 58.25
N PRO A 169 26.79 19.84 59.49
CA PRO A 169 27.50 19.35 60.67
C PRO A 169 27.18 17.90 61.08
N ASP A 170 26.05 17.33 60.62
CA ASP A 170 25.72 15.92 60.91
C ASP A 170 26.53 14.92 60.05
N GLY A 171 27.43 15.39 59.18
CA GLY A 171 28.19 14.55 58.25
C GLY A 171 27.49 14.36 56.90
N PRO A 172 27.91 13.36 56.10
CA PRO A 172 27.35 13.11 54.77
C PRO A 172 25.84 12.84 54.86
N GLY A 173 25.04 13.79 54.37
CA GLY A 173 23.59 13.74 54.46
C GLY A 173 23.00 12.52 53.77
N VAL A 174 22.11 11.79 54.46
CA VAL A 174 21.36 10.66 53.89
C VAL A 174 20.61 11.16 52.65
N THR A 175 20.85 10.54 51.49
CA THR A 175 20.24 10.94 50.22
C THR A 175 18.73 10.68 50.23
N LYS A 176 17.97 11.71 50.58
CA LYS A 176 16.50 11.70 50.53
C LYS A 176 16.01 11.58 49.10
N PHE A 177 15.40 10.45 48.76
CA PHE A 177 14.78 10.24 47.45
C PHE A 177 13.41 10.90 47.41
N GLY A 178 13.37 12.13 46.93
CA GLY A 178 12.11 12.84 46.66
C GLY A 178 11.46 12.39 45.34
N ILE A 179 10.15 12.21 45.33
CA ILE A 179 9.36 11.98 44.12
C ILE A 179 8.65 13.30 43.75
N ALA A 180 8.91 13.80 42.54
CA ALA A 180 8.33 15.03 42.00
C ALA A 180 6.82 14.94 41.65
N LEU A 181 6.06 14.07 42.33
CA LEU A 181 4.60 14.03 42.28
C LEU A 181 4.05 14.83 43.47
N PRO A 182 3.00 15.65 43.27
CA PRO A 182 2.48 16.50 44.31
C PRO A 182 1.68 15.69 45.32
N LYS A 183 1.94 15.93 46.61
CA LYS A 183 1.47 15.11 47.74
C LYS A 183 -0.05 14.87 47.76
N TRP A 184 -0.86 15.84 47.31
CA TRP A 184 -2.32 15.77 47.29
C TRP A 184 -2.89 14.60 46.47
N ILE A 185 -2.15 14.04 45.51
CA ILE A 185 -2.57 12.86 44.73
C ILE A 185 -2.62 11.59 45.61
N ILE A 186 -1.77 11.53 46.63
CA ILE A 186 -1.46 10.32 47.42
C ILE A 186 -2.02 10.44 48.86
N GLU A 187 -2.45 11.63 49.27
CA GLU A 187 -3.21 11.86 50.49
C GLU A 187 -4.47 10.97 50.59
N LYS A 188 -4.82 10.57 51.81
CA LYS A 188 -5.86 9.55 52.08
C LYS A 188 -7.26 9.91 51.55
N GLU A 189 -7.53 11.20 51.36
CA GLU A 189 -8.81 11.71 50.85
C GLU A 189 -8.94 11.54 49.33
N ASN A 190 -7.84 11.70 48.58
CA ASN A 190 -7.82 11.69 47.12
C ASN A 190 -7.33 10.37 46.52
N SER A 191 -6.42 9.66 47.19
CA SER A 191 -5.82 8.40 46.72
C SER A 191 -6.86 7.33 46.35
N ILE A 192 -7.98 7.25 47.07
CA ILE A 192 -9.11 6.36 46.75
C ILE A 192 -9.72 6.73 45.38
N TRP A 193 -9.93 8.02 45.11
CA TRP A 193 -10.46 8.50 43.83
C TRP A 193 -9.46 8.31 42.69
N VAL A 194 -8.17 8.57 42.93
CA VAL A 194 -7.11 8.35 41.94
C VAL A 194 -7.01 6.87 41.57
N LEU A 195 -7.06 5.96 42.56
CA LEU A 195 -7.06 4.52 42.36
C LEU A 195 -8.33 4.04 41.64
N ALA A 196 -9.50 4.61 41.96
CA ALA A 196 -10.76 4.30 41.28
C ALA A 196 -10.76 4.75 39.81
N VAL A 197 -10.21 5.93 39.50
CA VAL A 197 -10.05 6.43 38.12
C VAL A 197 -9.04 5.58 37.36
N TYR A 198 -7.92 5.20 37.98
CA TYR A 198 -6.93 4.29 37.39
C TYR A 198 -7.55 2.91 37.10
N GLY A 199 -8.28 2.34 38.06
CA GLY A 199 -8.99 1.07 37.90
C GLY A 199 -10.02 1.12 36.78
N LEU A 200 -10.83 2.19 36.69
CA LEU A 200 -11.78 2.38 35.59
C LEU A 200 -11.07 2.48 34.24
N LEU A 201 -9.93 3.20 34.17
CA LEU A 201 -9.16 3.34 32.94
C LEU A 201 -8.59 1.99 32.47
N PHE A 202 -7.93 1.24 33.36
CA PHE A 202 -7.25 -0.01 32.98
C PHE A 202 -8.14 -1.26 32.94
N MET A 203 -9.21 -1.34 33.74
CA MET A 203 -10.12 -2.50 33.78
C MET A 203 -11.38 -2.33 32.93
N VAL A 204 -11.78 -1.10 32.59
CA VAL A 204 -12.98 -0.84 31.77
C VAL A 204 -12.63 -0.15 30.46
N LEU A 205 -12.02 1.04 30.51
CA LEU A 205 -11.79 1.84 29.30
C LEU A 205 -10.85 1.12 28.32
N LEU A 206 -9.70 0.62 28.79
CA LEU A 206 -8.72 -0.06 27.94
C LEU A 206 -9.28 -1.35 27.33
N PRO A 207 -9.87 -2.31 28.09
CA PRO A 207 -10.48 -3.51 27.50
C PRO A 207 -11.63 -3.22 26.55
N VAL A 208 -12.48 -2.21 26.83
CA VAL A 208 -13.57 -1.82 25.92
C VAL A 208 -13.03 -1.19 24.64
N VAL A 209 -12.02 -0.31 24.71
CA VAL A 209 -11.43 0.34 23.52
C VAL A 209 -10.64 -0.67 22.68
N VAL A 210 -9.79 -1.50 23.30
CA VAL A 210 -9.01 -2.55 22.61
C VAL A 210 -9.95 -3.60 22.03
N GLY A 211 -10.94 -4.06 22.78
CA GLY A 211 -11.95 -5.01 22.30
C GLY A 211 -12.78 -4.45 21.14
N ALA A 212 -13.30 -3.22 21.24
CA ALA A 212 -14.06 -2.59 20.17
C ALA A 212 -13.21 -2.33 18.91
N TRP A 213 -11.92 -2.02 19.06
CA TRP A 213 -10.97 -1.94 17.96
C TRP A 213 -10.72 -3.31 17.33
N TRP A 214 -10.43 -4.34 18.13
CA TRP A 214 -10.17 -5.70 17.69
C TRP A 214 -11.37 -6.30 16.94
N TYR A 215 -12.56 -6.31 17.55
CA TYR A 215 -13.80 -6.80 16.92
C TYR A 215 -14.23 -6.01 15.67
N ARG A 216 -13.73 -4.77 15.50
CA ARG A 216 -13.89 -4.01 14.27
C ARG A 216 -12.84 -4.38 13.22
N SER A 217 -11.59 -4.61 13.63
CA SER A 217 -10.47 -4.90 12.73
C SER A 217 -10.52 -6.32 12.15
N ILE A 218 -10.80 -7.34 12.96
CA ILE A 218 -10.80 -8.77 12.53
C ILE A 218 -11.85 -9.12 11.48
N LYS A 219 -12.78 -8.21 11.16
CA LYS A 219 -13.81 -8.41 10.14
C LYS A 219 -13.32 -8.13 8.72
N PHE A 220 -12.14 -7.50 8.58
CA PHE A 220 -11.61 -7.05 7.29
C PHE A 220 -10.35 -7.82 6.88
N SER A 221 -10.26 -8.09 5.58
CA SER A 221 -9.05 -8.52 4.88
C SER A 221 -7.99 -7.41 4.89
N LYS A 222 -6.75 -7.76 4.49
CA LYS A 222 -5.60 -6.84 4.37
C LYS A 222 -5.96 -5.57 3.58
N ASP A 223 -6.73 -5.74 2.51
CA ASP A 223 -7.13 -4.67 1.59
C ASP A 223 -8.45 -3.96 2.00
N GLN A 224 -8.86 -4.08 3.27
CA GLN A 224 -10.05 -3.42 3.87
C GLN A 224 -11.41 -3.86 3.27
N VAL A 225 -11.45 -5.05 2.68
CA VAL A 225 -12.67 -5.76 2.21
C VAL A 225 -13.21 -6.66 3.32
N LEU A 226 -14.52 -6.86 3.43
CA LEU A 226 -15.13 -7.71 4.46
C LEU A 226 -14.82 -9.19 4.20
N LEU A 227 -14.43 -9.94 5.23
CA LEU A 227 -14.07 -11.36 5.08
C LEU A 227 -15.20 -12.23 4.52
N ASP A 228 -16.47 -11.86 4.75
CA ASP A 228 -17.62 -12.57 4.17
C ASP A 228 -17.79 -12.30 2.67
N THR A 229 -17.31 -11.15 2.17
CA THR A 229 -17.18 -10.89 0.73
C THR A 229 -15.97 -11.64 0.14
N THR A 230 -14.84 -11.71 0.84
CA THR A 230 -13.70 -12.56 0.46
C THR A 230 -14.13 -14.03 0.32
N ARG A 231 -14.90 -14.55 1.29
CA ARG A 231 -15.52 -15.90 1.23
C ARG A 231 -16.49 -16.05 0.05
N LEU A 232 -17.30 -15.04 -0.24
CA LEU A 232 -18.25 -15.03 -1.35
C LEU A 232 -17.56 -15.16 -2.71
N TYR A 233 -16.49 -14.38 -2.92
CA TYR A 233 -15.68 -14.44 -4.13
C TYR A 233 -14.98 -15.78 -4.28
N TYR A 234 -14.36 -16.30 -3.21
CA TYR A 234 -13.73 -17.62 -3.19
C TYR A 234 -14.70 -18.72 -3.66
N TYR A 235 -15.91 -18.75 -3.09
CA TYR A 235 -16.97 -19.68 -3.50
C TYR A 235 -17.31 -19.57 -4.99
N PHE A 236 -17.55 -18.36 -5.51
CA PHE A 236 -17.95 -18.19 -6.90
C PHE A 236 -16.84 -18.49 -7.91
N PHE A 237 -15.59 -18.15 -7.59
CA PHE A 237 -14.46 -18.45 -8.49
C PHE A 237 -14.07 -19.93 -8.50
N GLN A 238 -14.16 -20.63 -7.36
CA GLN A 238 -13.99 -22.08 -7.32
C GLN A 238 -15.13 -22.81 -8.08
N LYS A 239 -16.36 -22.32 -7.96
CA LYS A 239 -17.56 -22.90 -8.62
C LYS A 239 -17.62 -22.62 -10.12
N ILE A 240 -17.12 -21.47 -10.57
CA ILE A 240 -17.21 -21.00 -11.96
C ILE A 240 -15.80 -20.61 -12.45
N PRO A 241 -14.93 -21.58 -12.77
CA PRO A 241 -13.53 -21.31 -13.14
C PRO A 241 -13.36 -20.49 -14.42
N ASN A 242 -14.36 -20.50 -15.32
CA ASN A 242 -14.44 -19.62 -16.49
C ASN A 242 -15.60 -18.62 -16.34
N MET A 243 -15.33 -17.47 -15.72
CA MET A 243 -16.35 -16.47 -15.42
C MET A 243 -16.37 -15.37 -16.48
N MET A 244 -17.44 -15.33 -17.27
CA MET A 244 -17.71 -14.24 -18.22
C MET A 244 -17.89 -12.90 -17.49
N LEU A 245 -17.44 -11.80 -18.09
CA LEU A 245 -17.51 -10.43 -17.56
C LEU A 245 -18.85 -10.04 -16.92
N LYS A 246 -19.98 -10.42 -17.53
CA LYS A 246 -21.32 -10.21 -16.95
C LYS A 246 -21.49 -10.83 -15.56
N LYS A 247 -20.97 -12.05 -15.38
CA LYS A 247 -21.03 -12.79 -14.10
C LYS A 247 -20.04 -12.22 -13.09
N VAL A 248 -18.87 -11.74 -13.55
CA VAL A 248 -17.93 -10.97 -12.71
C VAL A 248 -18.61 -9.72 -12.13
N VAL A 249 -19.26 -8.90 -12.97
CA VAL A 249 -20.04 -7.72 -12.52
C VAL A 249 -21.19 -8.10 -11.58
N MET A 250 -21.84 -9.25 -11.81
CA MET A 250 -22.94 -9.74 -10.97
C MET A 250 -22.47 -10.24 -9.60
N VAL A 251 -21.32 -10.93 -9.53
CA VAL A 251 -20.69 -11.36 -8.26
C VAL A 251 -20.20 -10.14 -7.47
N LEU A 252 -19.56 -9.19 -8.16
CA LEU A 252 -19.11 -7.92 -7.59
C LEU A 252 -20.28 -7.08 -7.03
N ALA A 253 -21.44 -7.09 -7.68
CA ALA A 253 -22.65 -6.44 -7.15
C ALA A 253 -23.27 -7.18 -5.95
N GLY A 254 -23.02 -8.49 -5.81
CA GLY A 254 -23.50 -9.32 -4.70
C GLY A 254 -22.72 -9.18 -3.39
N SER A 255 -21.70 -8.32 -3.35
CA SER A 255 -20.80 -8.12 -2.22
C SER A 255 -21.50 -7.54 -0.99
N PHE A 256 -21.15 -8.01 0.20
CA PHE A 256 -21.83 -7.64 1.45
C PHE A 256 -21.52 -6.20 1.92
N GLU A 257 -20.52 -5.52 1.34
CA GLU A 257 -20.30 -4.08 1.50
C GLU A 257 -21.48 -3.23 1.03
N PHE A 258 -22.34 -3.79 0.16
CA PHE A 258 -23.56 -3.14 -0.31
C PHE A 258 -24.81 -3.59 0.44
N ASP A 259 -24.66 -4.50 1.41
CA ASP A 259 -25.72 -4.97 2.28
C ASP A 259 -25.74 -4.23 3.63
N LYS A 260 -26.93 -3.80 4.04
CA LYS A 260 -27.16 -2.99 5.24
C LYS A 260 -26.97 -3.77 6.55
N PHE A 261 -27.18 -5.09 6.55
CA PHE A 261 -26.94 -5.91 7.75
C PHE A 261 -25.46 -6.02 8.09
N HIS A 262 -24.59 -6.06 7.07
CA HIS A 262 -23.14 -6.13 7.22
C HIS A 262 -22.50 -4.73 7.30
N ASN A 263 -23.09 -3.73 6.62
CA ASN A 263 -22.54 -2.38 6.52
C ASN A 263 -23.57 -1.28 6.83
N GLN A 264 -23.42 -0.65 8.00
CA GLN A 264 -24.29 0.44 8.49
C GLN A 264 -24.15 1.75 7.69
N GLU A 265 -23.18 1.88 6.78
CA GLU A 265 -23.07 3.04 5.88
C GLU A 265 -24.14 3.03 4.75
N ILE A 266 -24.82 1.89 4.53
CA ILE A 266 -25.83 1.73 3.47
C ILE A 266 -27.20 2.27 3.90
N VAL A 267 -27.72 3.23 3.12
CA VAL A 267 -29.05 3.82 3.33
C VAL A 267 -30.06 3.23 2.34
N GLU A 268 -31.07 2.55 2.88
CA GLU A 268 -32.26 2.14 2.16
C GLU A 268 -33.35 3.20 2.31
N ARG A 269 -34.00 3.58 1.21
CA ARG A 269 -35.10 4.57 1.20
C ARG A 269 -36.38 3.97 0.62
N PRO A 270 -37.57 4.37 1.10
CA PRO A 270 -38.83 3.95 0.49
C PRO A 270 -38.93 4.26 -1.00
N SER A 271 -38.30 5.35 -1.47
CA SER A 271 -38.23 5.74 -2.88
C SER A 271 -37.46 4.74 -3.76
N ASP A 272 -36.56 3.95 -3.19
CA ASP A 272 -35.80 2.94 -3.94
C ASP A 272 -36.75 1.90 -4.58
N ASN A 273 -37.91 1.64 -3.96
CA ASN A 273 -38.94 0.75 -4.49
C ASN A 273 -39.62 1.27 -5.77
N GLU A 274 -39.55 2.57 -6.04
CA GLU A 274 -40.09 3.20 -7.25
C GLU A 274 -38.98 3.49 -8.27
N GLU A 275 -37.86 4.05 -7.81
CA GLU A 275 -36.75 4.49 -8.66
C GLU A 275 -35.97 3.29 -9.24
N VAL A 276 -35.70 2.24 -8.45
CA VAL A 276 -34.91 1.09 -8.92
C VAL A 276 -35.66 0.27 -9.99
N PRO A 277 -36.95 -0.07 -9.85
CA PRO A 277 -37.69 -0.75 -10.93
C PRO A 277 -37.88 0.10 -12.19
N GLN A 278 -37.84 1.44 -12.10
CA GLN A 278 -37.77 2.32 -13.27
C GLN A 278 -36.42 2.20 -13.98
N LEU A 279 -35.31 2.25 -13.22
CA LEU A 279 -33.95 2.08 -13.75
C LEU A 279 -33.75 0.69 -14.39
N ILE A 280 -34.28 -0.38 -13.79
CA ILE A 280 -34.22 -1.75 -14.34
C ILE A 280 -34.89 -1.82 -15.72
N LYS A 281 -36.04 -1.14 -15.91
CA LYS A 281 -36.74 -1.08 -17.21
C LYS A 281 -35.92 -0.38 -18.31
N MET A 282 -34.99 0.52 -17.93
CA MET A 282 -34.07 1.18 -18.87
C MET A 282 -32.84 0.31 -19.22
N LEU A 283 -32.61 -0.81 -18.50
CA LEU A 283 -31.40 -1.63 -18.58
C LEU A 283 -31.71 -3.05 -19.10
N PRO A 284 -31.91 -3.25 -20.43
CA PRO A 284 -32.45 -4.49 -21.02
C PRO A 284 -31.55 -5.74 -20.92
N ASN A 285 -30.42 -5.69 -20.22
CA ASN A 285 -29.43 -6.76 -20.11
C ASN A 285 -29.05 -7.13 -18.66
N LEU A 286 -29.82 -6.67 -17.66
CA LEU A 286 -29.43 -6.75 -16.24
C LEU A 286 -29.39 -8.18 -15.64
N GLU A 287 -30.06 -9.15 -16.26
CA GLU A 287 -30.26 -10.52 -15.71
C GLU A 287 -30.92 -10.51 -14.32
N GLU A 288 -31.95 -9.68 -14.14
CA GLU A 288 -32.72 -9.50 -12.89
C GLU A 288 -33.15 -10.84 -12.26
N LYS A 289 -33.74 -11.74 -13.06
CA LYS A 289 -34.36 -13.02 -12.64
C LYS A 289 -33.38 -14.12 -12.21
N HIS A 290 -32.14 -13.77 -11.83
CA HIS A 290 -31.18 -14.74 -11.30
C HIS A 290 -31.67 -15.27 -9.94
N LYS A 291 -31.69 -16.60 -9.75
CA LYS A 291 -32.21 -17.23 -8.51
C LYS A 291 -31.15 -17.58 -7.46
N GLU A 292 -29.88 -17.42 -7.81
CA GLU A 292 -28.76 -17.79 -6.94
C GLU A 292 -28.53 -16.74 -5.84
N LYS A 293 -28.48 -17.18 -4.57
CA LYS A 293 -28.15 -16.33 -3.41
C LYS A 293 -26.62 -16.12 -3.34
N PRO A 294 -26.13 -14.97 -2.86
CA PRO A 294 -26.87 -13.74 -2.50
C PRO A 294 -27.22 -12.87 -3.72
N LEU A 295 -26.81 -13.25 -4.93
CA LEU A 295 -26.88 -12.43 -6.14
C LEU A 295 -28.32 -12.00 -6.51
N CYS A 296 -29.33 -12.75 -6.05
CA CYS A 296 -30.75 -12.46 -6.19
C CYS A 296 -31.34 -11.46 -5.17
N TYR A 297 -30.59 -11.03 -4.14
CA TYR A 297 -31.11 -10.15 -3.09
C TYR A 297 -31.32 -8.70 -3.57
N PRO A 298 -32.27 -7.93 -2.99
CA PRO A 298 -32.59 -6.58 -3.45
C PRO A 298 -31.39 -5.62 -3.50
N TYR A 299 -30.50 -5.66 -2.49
CA TYR A 299 -29.29 -4.83 -2.49
C TYR A 299 -28.36 -5.15 -3.68
N SER A 300 -28.19 -6.43 -4.00
CA SER A 300 -27.39 -6.91 -5.14
C SER A 300 -27.99 -6.45 -6.47
N VAL A 301 -29.31 -6.56 -6.61
CA VAL A 301 -30.02 -6.07 -7.80
C VAL A 301 -29.89 -4.54 -7.93
N LYS A 302 -30.00 -3.79 -6.83
CA LYS A 302 -29.79 -2.32 -6.78
C LYS A 302 -28.36 -1.95 -7.16
N ALA A 303 -27.34 -2.53 -6.51
CA ALA A 303 -25.93 -2.27 -6.81
C ALA A 303 -25.57 -2.59 -8.27
N ARG A 304 -26.07 -3.72 -8.80
CA ARG A 304 -25.91 -4.11 -10.20
C ARG A 304 -26.57 -3.12 -11.16
N ALA A 305 -27.78 -2.64 -10.85
CA ALA A 305 -28.46 -1.61 -11.64
C ALA A 305 -27.67 -0.29 -11.67
N LEU A 306 -27.12 0.13 -10.53
CA LEU A 306 -26.30 1.35 -10.41
C LEU A 306 -24.96 1.24 -11.18
N LEU A 307 -24.30 0.08 -11.15
CA LEU A 307 -23.10 -0.19 -11.96
C LEU A 307 -23.43 -0.15 -13.46
N HIS A 308 -24.51 -0.78 -13.91
CA HIS A 308 -24.91 -0.72 -15.31
C HIS A 308 -25.42 0.67 -15.74
N ALA A 309 -26.01 1.46 -14.84
CA ALA A 309 -26.32 2.87 -15.09
C ALA A 309 -25.04 3.69 -15.33
N HIS A 310 -24.00 3.46 -14.52
CA HIS A 310 -22.69 4.09 -14.68
C HIS A 310 -21.99 3.73 -15.99
N PHE A 311 -21.95 2.44 -16.37
CA PHE A 311 -21.32 1.99 -17.63
C PHE A 311 -22.02 2.55 -18.89
N ASN A 312 -23.31 2.87 -18.80
CA ASN A 312 -24.09 3.53 -19.85
C ASN A 312 -24.16 5.06 -19.70
N ARG A 313 -23.52 5.64 -18.67
CA ARG A 313 -23.55 7.08 -18.32
C ARG A 313 -24.96 7.66 -18.19
N LEU A 314 -25.89 6.89 -17.61
CA LEU A 314 -27.24 7.35 -17.33
C LEU A 314 -27.25 8.38 -16.19
N GLU A 315 -28.04 9.43 -16.37
CA GLU A 315 -28.35 10.43 -15.34
C GLU A 315 -29.35 9.87 -14.34
N LEU A 316 -29.09 10.09 -13.04
CA LEU A 316 -29.95 9.64 -11.94
C LEU A 316 -30.37 10.80 -11.04
N SER A 317 -31.32 10.51 -10.16
CA SER A 317 -31.76 11.34 -9.05
C SER A 317 -30.60 11.75 -8.11
N GLN A 318 -30.19 13.02 -8.23
CA GLN A 318 -29.01 13.58 -7.53
C GLN A 318 -29.04 13.42 -6.00
N ASN A 319 -30.23 13.41 -5.39
CA ASN A 319 -30.42 13.36 -3.94
C ASN A 319 -30.66 11.94 -3.39
N THR A 320 -30.85 10.93 -4.26
CA THR A 320 -31.14 9.55 -3.86
C THR A 320 -30.16 8.58 -4.54
N LEU A 321 -30.49 8.03 -5.72
CA LEU A 321 -29.70 6.95 -6.33
C LEU A 321 -28.30 7.40 -6.80
N GLU A 322 -28.08 8.67 -7.10
CA GLU A 322 -26.74 9.17 -7.46
C GLU A 322 -25.75 9.06 -6.30
N ILE A 323 -26.22 9.25 -5.06
CA ILE A 323 -25.39 9.12 -3.85
C ILE A 323 -24.97 7.65 -3.69
N ASP A 324 -25.91 6.71 -3.88
CA ASP A 324 -25.66 5.28 -3.75
C ASP A 324 -24.76 4.76 -4.86
N LYS A 325 -24.94 5.26 -6.10
CA LYS A 325 -24.03 5.00 -7.23
C LYS A 325 -22.60 5.41 -6.86
N MET A 326 -22.42 6.61 -6.31
CA MET A 326 -21.11 7.11 -5.90
C MET A 326 -20.51 6.34 -4.72
N TYR A 327 -21.32 5.83 -3.80
CA TYR A 327 -20.86 4.93 -2.73
C TYR A 327 -20.36 3.58 -3.28
N VAL A 328 -21.16 2.94 -4.14
CA VAL A 328 -20.80 1.69 -4.82
C VAL A 328 -19.49 1.87 -5.57
N LEU A 329 -19.42 2.86 -6.47
CA LEU A 329 -18.23 3.15 -7.28
C LEU A 329 -16.98 3.42 -6.43
N LYS A 330 -17.11 4.08 -5.26
CA LYS A 330 -15.99 4.29 -4.33
C LYS A 330 -15.41 2.99 -3.79
N LYS A 331 -16.25 2.04 -3.36
CA LYS A 331 -15.80 0.75 -2.81
C LYS A 331 -15.26 -0.20 -3.89
N THR A 332 -15.79 -0.11 -5.11
CA THR A 332 -15.62 -1.15 -6.13
C THR A 332 -14.16 -1.46 -6.52
N PRO A 333 -13.20 -0.51 -6.61
CA PRO A 333 -11.80 -0.83 -6.91
C PRO A 333 -11.11 -1.74 -5.88
N PHE A 334 -11.39 -1.55 -4.58
CA PHE A 334 -10.85 -2.42 -3.51
C PHE A 334 -11.40 -3.84 -3.64
N LEU A 335 -12.69 -3.96 -3.96
CA LEU A 335 -13.35 -5.23 -4.24
C LEU A 335 -12.75 -5.95 -5.46
N VAL A 336 -12.47 -5.23 -6.55
CA VAL A 336 -11.85 -5.82 -7.75
C VAL A 336 -10.40 -6.25 -7.48
N ASN A 337 -9.64 -5.52 -6.65
CA ASN A 337 -8.32 -5.96 -6.20
C ASN A 337 -8.43 -7.29 -5.43
N GLU A 338 -9.31 -7.38 -4.43
CA GLU A 338 -9.52 -8.63 -3.66
C GLU A 338 -9.96 -9.79 -4.58
N MET A 339 -10.82 -9.54 -5.58
CA MET A 339 -11.19 -10.54 -6.60
C MET A 339 -9.96 -11.05 -7.38
N VAL A 340 -9.06 -10.16 -7.82
CA VAL A 340 -7.82 -10.55 -8.52
C VAL A 340 -6.89 -11.35 -7.59
N THR A 341 -6.73 -10.91 -6.34
CA THR A 341 -5.94 -11.61 -5.31
C THR A 341 -6.47 -13.02 -5.03
N ILE A 342 -7.78 -13.19 -4.88
CA ILE A 342 -8.41 -14.51 -4.63
C ILE A 342 -8.23 -15.44 -5.84
N VAL A 343 -8.40 -14.95 -7.07
CA VAL A 343 -8.19 -15.81 -8.26
C VAL A 343 -6.73 -16.22 -8.40
N ALA A 344 -5.77 -15.34 -8.03
CA ALA A 344 -4.36 -15.69 -7.95
C ALA A 344 -4.08 -16.75 -6.87
N GLN A 345 -4.66 -16.61 -5.66
CA GLN A 345 -4.56 -17.60 -4.59
C GLN A 345 -5.16 -18.96 -5.00
N LEU A 346 -6.31 -18.98 -5.69
CA LEU A 346 -6.92 -20.19 -6.22
C LEU A 346 -6.05 -20.87 -7.29
N VAL A 347 -5.39 -20.09 -8.15
CA VAL A 347 -4.39 -20.59 -9.11
C VAL A 347 -3.19 -21.22 -8.39
N SER A 348 -2.61 -20.54 -7.40
CA SER A 348 -1.50 -21.05 -6.58
C SER A 348 -1.91 -22.20 -5.64
N GLY A 349 -3.21 -22.37 -5.36
CA GLY A 349 -3.78 -23.52 -4.66
C GLY A 349 -3.95 -24.73 -5.59
N ALA A 350 -4.48 -24.52 -6.79
CA ALA A 350 -4.62 -25.55 -7.82
C ALA A 350 -3.26 -26.13 -8.25
N ALA A 351 -2.22 -25.27 -8.39
CA ALA A 351 -0.85 -25.71 -8.68
C ALA A 351 -0.25 -26.64 -7.59
N ARG A 352 -0.79 -26.60 -6.36
CA ARG A 352 -0.42 -27.47 -5.23
C ARG A 352 -1.44 -28.60 -4.99
N ASN A 353 -2.34 -28.87 -5.93
CA ASN A 353 -3.47 -29.80 -5.83
C ASN A 353 -4.44 -29.53 -4.65
N ALA A 354 -4.38 -28.36 -4.02
CA ALA A 354 -5.23 -27.99 -2.87
C ALA A 354 -6.64 -27.51 -3.29
N VAL A 355 -6.89 -27.31 -4.59
CA VAL A 355 -8.16 -26.80 -5.15
C VAL A 355 -8.57 -27.68 -6.32
N GLN A 356 -9.83 -28.16 -6.31
CA GLN A 356 -10.37 -29.09 -7.32
C GLN A 356 -10.41 -28.53 -8.76
N TYR A 357 -10.58 -27.22 -8.93
CA TYR A 357 -10.75 -26.58 -10.22
C TYR A 357 -9.87 -25.33 -10.32
N MET A 358 -9.03 -25.28 -11.35
CA MET A 358 -8.18 -24.12 -11.63
C MET A 358 -8.99 -23.02 -12.36
N PRO A 359 -8.98 -21.77 -11.88
CA PRO A 359 -9.55 -20.64 -12.62
C PRO A 359 -8.81 -20.39 -13.94
N ARG A 360 -9.54 -20.02 -14.99
CA ARG A 360 -8.95 -19.64 -16.28
C ARG A 360 -8.45 -18.20 -16.30
N LEU A 361 -7.50 -17.94 -17.18
CA LEU A 361 -6.96 -16.61 -17.48
C LEU A 361 -8.06 -15.57 -17.78
N GLU A 362 -9.10 -15.92 -18.54
CA GLU A 362 -10.20 -15.00 -18.86
C GLU A 362 -10.93 -14.46 -17.62
N THR A 363 -11.00 -15.26 -16.54
CA THR A 363 -11.63 -14.85 -15.28
C THR A 363 -10.84 -13.70 -14.63
N VAL A 364 -9.51 -13.79 -14.60
CA VAL A 364 -8.62 -12.73 -14.12
C VAL A 364 -8.73 -11.48 -14.99
N GLU A 365 -8.61 -11.65 -16.31
CA GLU A 365 -8.64 -10.52 -17.24
C GLU A 365 -10.01 -9.81 -17.26
N ASN A 366 -11.11 -10.54 -17.04
CA ASN A 366 -12.43 -9.95 -16.85
C ASN A 366 -12.51 -9.14 -15.54
N CYS A 367 -11.96 -9.63 -14.43
CA CYS A 367 -11.91 -8.85 -13.17
C CYS A 367 -11.13 -7.53 -13.37
N MET A 368 -9.93 -7.61 -13.94
CA MET A 368 -9.11 -6.43 -14.26
C MET A 368 -9.86 -5.44 -15.16
N LYS A 369 -10.54 -5.94 -16.20
CA LYS A 369 -11.32 -5.11 -17.13
C LYS A 369 -12.51 -4.40 -16.47
N VAL A 370 -13.10 -4.97 -15.42
CA VAL A 370 -14.16 -4.29 -14.67
C VAL A 370 -13.65 -3.01 -13.99
N SER A 371 -12.41 -2.96 -13.51
CA SER A 371 -11.83 -1.71 -12.96
C SER A 371 -11.75 -0.60 -14.02
N GLN A 372 -11.26 -0.91 -15.22
CA GLN A 372 -11.23 0.02 -16.37
C GLN A 372 -12.65 0.58 -16.65
N MET A 373 -13.67 -0.29 -16.68
CA MET A 373 -15.08 0.08 -16.88
C MET A 373 -15.62 1.01 -15.78
N ILE A 374 -15.26 0.76 -14.51
CA ILE A 374 -15.67 1.56 -13.34
C ILE A 374 -15.01 2.95 -13.38
N ILE A 375 -13.70 3.01 -13.63
CA ILE A 375 -12.93 4.25 -13.52
C ILE A 375 -13.28 5.21 -14.67
N GLN A 376 -13.51 4.70 -15.87
CA GLN A 376 -13.87 5.52 -17.05
C GLN A 376 -15.38 5.67 -17.28
N GLY A 377 -16.20 4.87 -16.61
CA GLY A 377 -17.66 4.84 -16.80
C GLY A 377 -18.04 4.44 -18.22
N LEU A 378 -17.64 3.23 -18.64
CA LEU A 378 -17.85 2.69 -19.99
C LEU A 378 -18.17 1.19 -19.96
N ASP A 379 -19.08 0.74 -20.82
CA ASP A 379 -19.33 -0.69 -21.06
C ASP A 379 -18.20 -1.35 -21.88
N GLN A 380 -18.08 -2.68 -21.79
CA GLN A 380 -17.14 -3.50 -22.59
C GLN A 380 -17.19 -3.21 -24.09
N LYS A 381 -18.37 -2.85 -24.63
CA LYS A 381 -18.61 -2.64 -26.06
C LYS A 381 -18.38 -1.20 -26.52
N SER A 382 -18.11 -0.27 -25.60
CA SER A 382 -17.83 1.13 -25.90
C SER A 382 -16.49 1.30 -26.63
N SER A 383 -16.40 2.31 -27.50
CA SER A 383 -15.11 2.69 -28.09
C SER A 383 -14.20 3.34 -27.04
N PRO A 384 -12.89 3.01 -26.99
CA PRO A 384 -11.92 3.66 -26.10
C PRO A 384 -11.87 5.19 -26.24
N LEU A 385 -12.26 5.73 -27.40
CA LEU A 385 -12.34 7.17 -27.67
C LEU A 385 -13.34 7.91 -26.77
N LEU A 386 -14.32 7.21 -26.17
CA LEU A 386 -15.28 7.80 -25.22
C LEU A 386 -14.69 8.09 -23.82
N GLN A 387 -13.41 7.78 -23.59
CA GLN A 387 -12.64 8.24 -22.42
C GLN A 387 -12.29 9.73 -22.51
N LEU A 388 -12.19 10.27 -23.73
CA LEU A 388 -11.84 11.67 -23.99
C LEU A 388 -13.03 12.59 -23.66
N PRO A 389 -12.78 13.81 -23.13
CA PRO A 389 -13.85 14.76 -22.83
C PRO A 389 -14.59 15.17 -24.11
N HIS A 390 -15.84 15.60 -23.97
CA HIS A 390 -16.69 16.14 -25.06
C HIS A 390 -17.03 15.19 -26.23
N ILE A 391 -16.35 14.04 -26.40
CA ILE A 391 -16.65 13.07 -27.47
C ILE A 391 -17.95 12.30 -27.16
N LYS A 392 -18.96 12.53 -27.99
CA LYS A 392 -20.29 11.88 -27.88
C LYS A 392 -20.38 10.63 -28.77
N PRO A 393 -21.20 9.61 -28.42
CA PRO A 393 -21.34 8.39 -29.23
C PRO A 393 -21.74 8.62 -30.69
N GLU A 394 -22.45 9.71 -30.99
CA GLU A 394 -22.81 10.10 -32.36
C GLU A 394 -21.59 10.39 -33.23
N MET A 395 -20.55 10.99 -32.66
CA MET A 395 -19.32 11.40 -33.36
C MET A 395 -18.53 10.20 -33.86
N LEU A 396 -18.60 9.05 -33.16
CA LEU A 396 -17.87 7.81 -33.48
C LEU A 396 -18.13 7.31 -34.92
N LYS A 397 -19.27 7.66 -35.50
CA LYS A 397 -19.62 7.38 -36.91
C LYS A 397 -18.62 8.01 -37.90
N HIS A 398 -17.98 9.12 -37.54
CA HIS A 398 -16.94 9.77 -38.35
C HIS A 398 -15.57 9.08 -38.19
N PHE A 399 -15.22 8.67 -36.98
CA PHE A 399 -13.98 7.95 -36.65
C PHE A 399 -13.90 6.53 -37.25
N SER A 400 -15.04 5.94 -37.60
CA SER A 400 -15.18 4.58 -38.15
C SER A 400 -15.45 4.55 -39.68
N THR A 401 -15.11 5.62 -40.39
CA THR A 401 -15.35 5.75 -41.85
C THR A 401 -14.45 4.79 -42.65
N LYS A 402 -14.91 4.25 -43.78
CA LYS A 402 -14.11 3.39 -44.71
C LYS A 402 -12.77 3.98 -45.23
N LYS A 403 -12.44 5.23 -44.90
CA LYS A 403 -11.16 5.92 -45.22
C LYS A 403 -10.25 6.15 -44.00
N ARG A 404 -10.79 6.05 -42.78
CA ARG A 404 -10.12 6.32 -41.51
C ARG A 404 -10.76 5.37 -40.49
N HIS A 405 -10.06 4.28 -40.15
CA HIS A 405 -10.54 3.28 -39.20
C HIS A 405 -9.87 3.51 -37.85
N ILE A 406 -10.22 4.63 -37.21
CA ILE A 406 -9.63 5.04 -35.93
C ILE A 406 -10.34 4.23 -34.84
N THR A 407 -9.60 3.39 -34.15
CA THR A 407 -10.14 2.52 -33.08
C THR A 407 -9.49 2.81 -31.74
N ARG A 408 -8.19 3.14 -31.76
CA ARG A 408 -7.35 3.41 -30.61
C ARG A 408 -7.20 4.89 -30.33
N ILE A 409 -6.84 5.22 -29.09
CA ILE A 409 -6.41 6.58 -28.74
C ILE A 409 -5.07 6.90 -29.44
N LYS A 410 -4.18 5.92 -29.53
CA LYS A 410 -2.91 6.04 -30.27
C LYS A 410 -3.14 6.30 -31.77
N ASP A 411 -4.14 5.64 -32.39
CA ASP A 411 -4.54 5.89 -33.79
C ASP A 411 -5.01 7.34 -34.01
N PHE A 412 -5.70 7.94 -33.03
CA PHE A 412 -6.22 9.30 -33.12
C PHE A 412 -5.13 10.36 -32.93
N ILE A 413 -4.14 10.06 -32.07
CA ILE A 413 -3.03 10.97 -31.75
C ILE A 413 -2.01 11.01 -32.88
N GLY A 414 -1.60 9.88 -33.45
CA GLY A 414 -0.68 9.82 -34.61
C GLY A 414 -1.29 10.27 -35.95
N MET A 415 -2.27 11.17 -35.93
CA MET A 415 -2.85 11.82 -37.10
C MET A 415 -2.52 13.30 -37.09
N LYS A 416 -2.00 13.81 -38.22
CA LYS A 416 -1.66 15.24 -38.39
C LYS A 416 -2.76 16.16 -37.88
N ASP A 417 -2.41 17.21 -37.15
CA ASP A 417 -3.35 18.10 -36.45
C ASP A 417 -4.49 18.66 -37.33
N SER A 418 -4.22 18.95 -38.61
CA SER A 418 -5.24 19.38 -39.58
C SER A 418 -6.32 18.31 -39.84
N GLU A 419 -5.97 17.02 -39.73
CA GLU A 419 -6.91 15.91 -39.80
C GLU A 419 -7.64 15.69 -38.47
N ARG A 420 -6.98 15.82 -37.30
CA ARG A 420 -7.66 15.80 -35.98
C ARG A 420 -8.74 16.88 -35.91
N LYS A 421 -8.39 18.12 -36.23
CA LYS A 421 -9.34 19.25 -36.37
C LYS A 421 -10.39 19.03 -37.46
N SER A 422 -10.14 18.18 -38.47
CA SER A 422 -11.15 17.81 -39.48
C SER A 422 -12.20 16.82 -38.98
N LEU A 423 -11.87 16.00 -37.98
CA LEU A 423 -12.79 15.07 -37.30
C LEU A 423 -13.57 15.81 -36.21
N CYS A 424 -12.87 16.57 -35.37
CA CYS A 424 -13.43 17.31 -34.24
C CYS A 424 -14.18 18.61 -34.62
N ARG A 425 -14.64 18.77 -35.86
CA ARG A 425 -15.31 20.00 -36.36
C ARG A 425 -16.59 20.42 -35.64
N GLN A 426 -17.17 19.52 -34.84
CA GLN A 426 -18.36 19.78 -34.03
C GLN A 426 -18.01 20.36 -32.64
N LEU A 427 -16.74 20.31 -32.23
CA LEU A 427 -16.25 20.87 -30.98
C LEU A 427 -15.80 22.32 -31.18
N SER A 428 -16.00 23.15 -30.16
CA SER A 428 -15.42 24.49 -30.07
C SER A 428 -13.89 24.44 -29.90
N PRO A 429 -13.17 25.56 -30.11
CA PRO A 429 -11.73 25.63 -29.90
C PRO A 429 -11.28 25.30 -28.47
N ASP A 430 -12.14 25.57 -27.47
CA ASP A 430 -11.87 25.28 -26.06
C ASP A 430 -12.16 23.81 -25.71
N GLU A 431 -13.25 23.23 -26.21
CA GLU A 431 -13.51 21.78 -26.09
C GLU A 431 -12.44 20.94 -26.81
N TYR A 432 -11.92 21.40 -27.96
CA TYR A 432 -10.77 20.76 -28.61
C TYR A 432 -9.49 20.89 -27.76
N ARG A 433 -9.28 22.01 -27.07
CA ARG A 433 -8.15 22.16 -26.14
C ARG A 433 -8.24 21.17 -24.97
N ASP A 434 -9.43 21.03 -24.36
CA ASP A 434 -9.69 20.03 -23.32
C ASP A 434 -9.41 18.60 -23.80
N VAL A 435 -9.81 18.24 -25.03
CA VAL A 435 -9.48 16.92 -25.62
C VAL A 435 -7.97 16.75 -25.76
N MET A 436 -7.28 17.74 -26.32
CA MET A 436 -5.84 17.62 -26.58
C MET A 436 -4.99 17.66 -25.30
N SER A 437 -5.39 18.41 -24.26
CA SER A 437 -4.66 18.39 -22.97
C SER A 437 -4.83 17.06 -22.23
N VAL A 438 -6.03 16.47 -22.26
CA VAL A 438 -6.25 15.13 -21.72
C VAL A 438 -5.45 14.08 -22.49
N CYS A 439 -5.47 14.11 -23.83
CA CYS A 439 -4.64 13.25 -24.68
C CYS A 439 -3.15 13.33 -24.34
N ALA A 440 -2.61 14.54 -24.16
CA ALA A 440 -1.20 14.75 -23.81
C ALA A 440 -0.83 14.08 -22.47
N THR A 441 -1.69 14.20 -21.45
CA THR A 441 -1.47 13.63 -20.10
C THR A 441 -1.74 12.12 -19.98
N MET A 442 -2.18 11.44 -21.04
CA MET A 442 -2.37 9.99 -20.99
C MET A 442 -1.01 9.26 -20.98
N PRO A 443 -0.91 8.06 -20.35
CA PRO A 443 0.37 7.40 -20.16
C PRO A 443 0.84 6.67 -21.42
N TYR A 444 2.06 7.00 -21.87
CA TYR A 444 2.81 6.19 -22.83
C TYR A 444 3.85 5.35 -22.07
N VAL A 445 3.45 4.14 -21.66
CA VAL A 445 4.37 3.18 -21.04
C VAL A 445 5.04 2.31 -22.11
N ILE A 446 6.36 2.19 -22.05
CA ILE A 446 7.16 1.23 -22.81
C ILE A 446 7.55 0.10 -21.86
N MET A 447 7.35 -1.15 -22.29
CA MET A 447 7.71 -2.35 -21.54
C MET A 447 8.94 -3.01 -22.19
N THR A 448 10.02 -3.12 -21.44
CA THR A 448 11.21 -3.90 -21.80
C THR A 448 11.28 -5.13 -20.90
N ILE A 449 11.67 -6.28 -21.45
CA ILE A 449 11.66 -7.57 -20.75
C ILE A 449 13.01 -8.25 -20.91
N ARG A 450 13.50 -8.82 -19.82
CA ARG A 450 14.57 -9.82 -19.78
C ARG A 450 14.10 -11.07 -19.03
N SER A 451 14.72 -12.21 -19.30
CA SER A 451 14.41 -13.49 -18.68
C SER A 451 15.72 -14.20 -18.40
N GLU A 452 16.07 -14.29 -17.12
CA GLU A 452 17.38 -14.67 -16.61
C GLU A 452 17.17 -15.70 -15.47
N VAL A 453 18.11 -16.62 -15.32
CA VAL A 453 18.25 -17.43 -14.09
C VAL A 453 19.31 -16.71 -13.26
N LEU A 454 19.05 -16.49 -11.97
CA LEU A 454 19.95 -15.74 -11.08
C LEU A 454 20.81 -16.66 -10.20
N ASP A 455 20.53 -17.97 -10.22
CA ASP A 455 21.07 -18.96 -9.29
C ASP A 455 22.12 -19.90 -9.93
N ASP A 456 22.32 -19.84 -11.26
CA ASP A 456 23.25 -20.68 -12.04
C ASP A 456 24.26 -19.79 -12.81
N GLU A 457 25.56 -20.13 -12.81
CA GLU A 457 26.59 -19.44 -13.64
C GLU A 457 26.30 -19.61 -15.15
N ASP A 458 25.76 -20.76 -15.52
CA ASP A 458 25.19 -21.03 -16.85
C ASP A 458 23.84 -20.32 -16.98
N SER A 459 23.71 -19.32 -17.85
CA SER A 459 22.44 -18.61 -18.12
C SER A 459 21.38 -19.47 -18.86
N THR A 460 21.35 -20.77 -18.62
CA THR A 460 20.54 -21.76 -19.35
C THR A 460 19.44 -22.33 -18.44
N ILE A 461 18.19 -22.15 -18.83
CA ILE A 461 17.04 -22.58 -18.01
C ILE A 461 16.96 -24.10 -17.98
N THR A 462 17.16 -24.68 -16.80
CA THR A 462 17.01 -26.11 -16.52
C THR A 462 15.57 -26.45 -16.08
N ALA A 463 15.16 -27.69 -16.30
CA ALA A 463 13.83 -28.16 -15.89
C ALA A 463 13.65 -28.12 -14.36
N GLY A 464 12.64 -27.38 -13.89
CA GLY A 464 12.34 -27.19 -12.46
C GLY A 464 13.00 -25.99 -11.76
N SER A 465 13.94 -25.29 -12.41
CA SER A 465 14.57 -24.07 -11.86
C SER A 465 13.59 -22.91 -11.64
N ILE A 466 13.98 -21.91 -10.83
CA ILE A 466 13.23 -20.66 -10.67
C ILE A 466 13.66 -19.69 -11.78
N VAL A 467 12.75 -19.36 -12.69
CA VAL A 467 13.00 -18.36 -13.73
C VAL A 467 12.61 -16.98 -13.20
N THR A 468 13.52 -16.02 -13.32
CA THR A 468 13.24 -14.61 -13.02
C THR A 468 13.03 -13.83 -14.32
N VAL A 469 11.85 -13.23 -14.44
CA VAL A 469 11.52 -12.32 -15.55
C VAL A 469 11.59 -10.88 -15.04
N THR A 470 12.66 -10.19 -15.40
CA THR A 470 12.88 -8.79 -15.05
C THR A 470 12.21 -7.90 -16.08
N VAL A 471 11.22 -7.13 -15.65
CA VAL A 471 10.46 -6.20 -16.49
C VAL A 471 10.80 -4.76 -16.11
N THR A 472 11.42 -4.05 -17.04
CA THR A 472 11.69 -2.62 -16.93
C THR A 472 10.55 -1.85 -17.61
N LEU A 473 9.83 -1.03 -16.84
CA LEU A 473 8.79 -0.14 -17.34
C LEU A 473 9.33 1.29 -17.37
N THR A 474 9.19 1.98 -18.50
CA THR A 474 9.39 3.44 -18.59
C THR A 474 8.09 4.13 -18.96
N ARG A 475 7.73 5.18 -18.23
CA ARG A 475 6.47 5.92 -18.36
C ARG A 475 6.75 7.34 -18.84
N GLN A 476 6.21 7.67 -20.00
CA GLN A 476 6.24 9.00 -20.60
C GLN A 476 4.80 9.54 -20.71
N ASP A 477 4.67 10.85 -20.92
CA ASP A 477 3.39 11.42 -21.38
C ASP A 477 3.23 11.16 -22.89
N LEU A 478 2.00 10.91 -23.32
CA LEU A 478 1.66 10.68 -24.72
C LEU A 478 1.83 11.95 -25.60
N GLU A 479 2.13 13.09 -24.97
CA GLU A 479 2.57 14.35 -25.58
C GLU A 479 3.79 14.20 -26.50
N VAL A 480 4.72 13.28 -26.20
CA VAL A 480 5.93 13.01 -27.01
C VAL A 480 5.59 12.65 -28.47
N LEU A 481 4.43 12.03 -28.70
CA LEU A 481 3.98 11.69 -30.06
C LEU A 481 3.55 12.93 -30.88
N PHE A 482 3.26 14.07 -30.25
CA PHE A 482 3.02 15.35 -30.93
C PHE A 482 4.31 16.10 -31.28
N GLU A 483 5.43 15.73 -30.67
CA GLU A 483 6.75 16.35 -30.91
C GLU A 483 7.43 15.65 -32.10
N GLN A 484 7.34 14.31 -32.16
CA GLN A 484 7.72 13.53 -33.35
C GLN A 484 6.94 13.98 -34.60
N GLU A 485 5.65 14.33 -34.47
CA GLU A 485 4.87 14.93 -35.57
C GLU A 485 5.43 16.29 -36.04
N GLN A 486 6.17 17.04 -35.23
CA GLN A 486 6.76 18.32 -35.63
C GLN A 486 8.10 18.12 -36.34
N GLU A 487 8.90 17.15 -35.90
CA GLU A 487 10.13 16.73 -36.59
C GLU A 487 9.81 16.14 -37.98
N ASP A 488 8.83 15.23 -38.08
CA ASP A 488 8.31 14.66 -39.35
C ASP A 488 7.65 15.68 -40.31
N ASN A 489 7.47 16.93 -39.88
CA ASN A 489 6.97 18.02 -40.74
C ASN A 489 7.94 19.21 -40.84
N ALA A 490 9.16 19.09 -40.30
CA ALA A 490 10.26 19.93 -40.73
C ALA A 490 10.61 19.59 -42.20
N PRO A 491 10.93 20.58 -43.05
CA PRO A 491 11.44 20.27 -44.38
C PRO A 491 12.81 19.62 -44.24
N GLU A 492 13.03 18.51 -44.95
CA GLU A 492 14.37 17.94 -45.13
C GLU A 492 15.28 19.02 -45.75
N ILE A 493 16.21 19.53 -44.96
CA ILE A 493 17.31 20.36 -45.47
C ILE A 493 18.30 19.38 -46.09
N GLU A 494 18.20 19.16 -47.39
CA GLU A 494 19.28 18.53 -48.16
C GLU A 494 20.54 19.38 -47.97
N ASN A 495 21.48 18.88 -47.16
CA ASN A 495 22.81 19.45 -47.03
C ASN A 495 23.57 19.21 -48.34
N VAL A 496 23.37 20.09 -49.32
CA VAL A 496 24.22 20.19 -50.50
C VAL A 496 25.55 20.78 -50.05
N GLU A 497 26.60 19.97 -50.10
CA GLU A 497 27.98 20.42 -49.88
C GLU A 497 28.41 21.32 -51.05
N GLU A 498 28.24 22.64 -50.93
CA GLU A 498 28.95 23.61 -51.76
C GLU A 498 30.19 24.13 -51.01
N THR A 499 31.36 23.89 -51.58
CA THR A 499 32.66 24.32 -51.05
C THR A 499 32.81 25.85 -51.15
N GLU A 500 32.95 26.53 -50.01
CA GLU A 500 33.39 27.93 -49.99
C GLU A 500 34.89 28.03 -50.32
N GLU A 501 35.23 28.56 -51.51
CA GLU A 501 36.49 29.29 -51.67
C GLU A 501 36.29 30.72 -51.16
N THR A 502 37.14 31.16 -50.23
CA THR A 502 36.95 32.42 -49.51
C THR A 502 37.47 33.62 -50.29
N GLU A 503 36.60 34.58 -50.61
CA GLU A 503 36.99 36.00 -50.69
C GLU A 503 36.02 36.87 -49.88
N ALA A 504 36.57 37.69 -48.99
CA ALA A 504 35.79 38.52 -48.07
C ALA A 504 35.48 39.90 -48.68
N ASN A 505 34.33 40.50 -48.35
CA ASN A 505 34.22 41.94 -48.03
C ASN A 505 32.84 42.33 -47.44
N LYS A 506 32.90 43.14 -46.38
CA LYS A 506 31.97 44.23 -45.99
C LYS A 506 30.59 43.97 -45.36
N ASP A 507 30.53 44.48 -44.12
CA ASP A 507 29.61 45.54 -43.68
C ASP A 507 28.10 45.26 -43.70
N ASP A 508 27.70 44.51 -42.67
CA ASP A 508 26.48 44.71 -41.87
C ASP A 508 25.84 46.12 -41.96
N ASN A 509 24.54 46.17 -42.29
CA ASN A 509 23.62 47.04 -41.54
C ASN A 509 22.13 46.67 -41.64
N THR A 510 21.41 46.92 -40.55
CA THR A 510 19.94 47.15 -40.45
C THR A 510 18.97 46.08 -40.95
N GLN A 511 18.58 45.22 -40.00
CA GLN A 511 17.21 45.14 -39.46
C GLN A 511 16.04 45.60 -40.36
N LYS A 512 15.04 44.72 -40.54
CA LYS A 512 13.63 45.13 -40.34
C LYS A 512 12.68 43.98 -39.99
N LYS A 513 11.82 44.25 -39.01
CA LYS A 513 10.54 43.54 -38.80
C LYS A 513 9.55 43.97 -39.88
N VAL A 514 8.58 43.10 -40.21
CA VAL A 514 7.12 43.34 -40.16
C VAL A 514 6.40 42.11 -40.75
N ALA A 515 5.12 41.91 -40.40
CA ALA A 515 4.37 40.68 -40.65
C ALA A 515 3.18 40.84 -41.62
N GLN A 516 2.67 39.68 -42.05
CA GLN A 516 1.29 39.36 -42.48
C GLN A 516 0.76 39.72 -43.89
N LYS A 517 0.07 38.70 -44.46
CA LYS A 517 -1.07 38.72 -45.43
C LYS A 517 -0.71 39.12 -46.88
N ALA A 518 -1.28 38.53 -47.94
CA ALA A 518 -2.66 38.07 -48.12
C ALA A 518 -2.81 36.99 -49.25
N TRP A 519 -4.05 36.58 -49.52
CA TRP A 519 -4.47 35.66 -50.60
C TRP A 519 -4.05 36.09 -52.02
N GLU A 520 -3.83 35.11 -52.91
CA GLU A 520 -4.63 35.02 -54.15
C GLU A 520 -4.68 33.60 -54.79
N LYS A 521 -5.74 33.35 -55.60
CA LYS A 521 -6.05 32.14 -56.40
C LYS A 521 -7.27 32.48 -57.30
N PRO A 522 -7.61 31.71 -58.37
CA PRO A 522 -6.78 30.92 -59.30
C PRO A 522 -7.19 31.14 -60.79
N LYS A 523 -6.44 30.60 -61.77
CA LYS A 523 -6.91 30.45 -63.18
C LYS A 523 -6.66 29.05 -63.78
N LYS A 524 -7.30 28.73 -64.91
CA LYS A 524 -7.65 27.35 -65.36
C LYS A 524 -7.03 26.93 -66.71
N GLY A 525 -6.70 25.64 -66.85
CA GLY A 525 -6.64 24.92 -68.14
C GLY A 525 -5.58 23.79 -68.20
N LYS A 526 -5.65 22.79 -69.10
CA LYS A 526 -6.81 22.23 -69.85
C LYS A 526 -6.42 20.86 -70.50
N LYS A 527 -7.18 19.79 -70.21
CA LYS A 527 -7.32 18.48 -70.93
C LYS A 527 -6.10 17.53 -71.17
N LYS A 528 -6.38 16.24 -70.88
CA LYS A 528 -5.69 14.97 -71.23
C LYS A 528 -5.65 14.71 -72.75
N PRO A 529 -4.76 13.82 -73.27
CA PRO A 529 -4.91 12.34 -73.22
C PRO A 529 -3.87 11.68 -72.25
N ALA A 530 -3.44 10.40 -72.26
CA ALA A 530 -3.67 9.19 -73.07
C ALA A 530 -3.66 7.88 -72.21
N LYS A 531 -3.34 6.69 -72.78
CA LYS A 531 -3.19 5.37 -72.09
C LYS A 531 -2.16 4.42 -72.84
N PRO A 532 -2.12 3.06 -72.72
CA PRO A 532 -1.00 2.37 -72.03
C PRO A 532 -0.44 1.07 -72.72
N LYS A 533 0.49 0.35 -72.05
CA LYS A 533 0.73 -1.13 -72.11
C LYS A 533 1.68 -1.54 -70.95
N LYS A 534 1.36 -2.53 -70.09
CA LYS A 534 1.48 -4.03 -70.22
C LYS A 534 2.96 -4.48 -70.26
N LYS A 535 3.48 -5.46 -69.49
CA LYS A 535 3.00 -6.70 -68.78
C LYS A 535 3.88 -6.91 -67.51
N ALA A 536 3.73 -7.89 -66.60
CA ALA A 536 2.71 -8.90 -66.20
C ALA A 536 2.97 -9.22 -64.69
N LYS A 537 1.99 -9.39 -63.80
CA LYS A 537 1.12 -10.58 -63.59
C LYS A 537 1.86 -11.91 -63.36
N GLN A 538 1.86 -12.36 -62.11
CA GLN A 538 1.29 -13.67 -61.75
C GLN A 538 0.64 -13.61 -60.36
N ALA A 539 -0.49 -14.32 -60.22
CA ALA A 539 -1.18 -14.59 -58.97
C ALA A 539 -2.06 -15.83 -59.24
N PHE A 540 -2.01 -16.82 -58.35
CA PHE A 540 -2.87 -18.00 -58.43
C PHE A 540 -3.90 -17.98 -57.31
N ASN A 541 -5.08 -18.48 -57.63
CA ASN A 541 -6.24 -18.60 -56.75
C ASN A 541 -6.85 -19.97 -57.01
N TRP A 542 -7.38 -20.63 -55.98
CA TRP A 542 -8.07 -21.91 -56.15
C TRP A 542 -9.48 -21.82 -55.55
N LYS A 543 -10.48 -22.34 -56.28
CA LYS A 543 -11.82 -22.60 -55.73
C LYS A 543 -12.59 -23.59 -56.61
N ALA A 544 -12.91 -24.74 -56.01
CA ALA A 544 -14.12 -25.55 -56.11
C ALA A 544 -14.85 -25.81 -57.46
N ALA A 545 -15.24 -27.08 -57.63
CA ALA A 545 -16.36 -27.60 -58.43
C ALA A 545 -16.99 -28.73 -57.58
N SER A 546 -18.27 -28.67 -57.17
CA SER A 546 -19.51 -29.09 -57.88
C SER A 546 -19.62 -30.63 -58.03
N THR A 547 -20.76 -31.33 -57.91
CA THR A 547 -22.23 -31.06 -58.05
C THR A 547 -23.01 -32.04 -57.12
N SER A 548 -24.34 -32.00 -56.89
CA SER A 548 -25.50 -31.65 -57.75
C SER A 548 -26.68 -30.94 -57.03
N ALA A 549 -27.93 -31.44 -57.10
CA ALA A 549 -29.18 -30.72 -56.79
C ALA A 549 -30.44 -31.63 -56.65
N ALA A 550 -31.60 -30.99 -56.37
CA ALA A 550 -33.00 -31.50 -56.28
C ALA A 550 -33.45 -32.21 -54.97
N GLY A 551 -34.68 -31.99 -54.45
CA GLY A 551 -35.68 -30.97 -54.81
C GLY A 551 -37.08 -31.10 -54.14
N ALA A 552 -37.84 -30.00 -54.16
CA ALA A 552 -39.32 -29.85 -54.07
C ALA A 552 -40.16 -30.11 -52.77
N ALA A 553 -40.66 -29.00 -52.20
CA ALA A 553 -42.08 -28.65 -51.92
C ALA A 553 -42.95 -29.24 -50.74
N SER A 554 -43.80 -28.35 -50.20
CA SER A 554 -45.05 -28.56 -49.38
C SER A 554 -44.95 -29.22 -47.99
N ASP A 555 -45.90 -29.09 -47.04
CA ASP A 555 -46.88 -28.04 -46.64
C ASP A 555 -47.54 -28.45 -45.28
N LYS A 556 -48.19 -27.51 -44.55
CA LYS A 556 -49.12 -27.68 -43.39
C LYS A 556 -48.66 -28.04 -41.95
N THR A 557 -48.98 -27.09 -41.06
CA THR A 557 -49.78 -27.12 -39.79
C THR A 557 -50.13 -28.39 -39.00
N GLU A 558 -50.23 -28.21 -37.65
CA GLU A 558 -51.12 -28.90 -36.66
C GLU A 558 -50.90 -30.43 -36.37
N GLU A 559 -51.23 -31.01 -35.19
CA GLU A 559 -51.40 -30.52 -33.79
C GLU A 559 -51.17 -31.70 -32.79
N LYS A 560 -50.97 -31.41 -31.48
CA LYS A 560 -51.21 -32.19 -30.23
C LYS A 560 -51.08 -33.75 -30.11
N SER A 561 -50.77 -34.16 -28.86
CA SER A 561 -51.24 -35.38 -28.12
C SER A 561 -50.80 -36.77 -28.62
N GLU A 562 -50.65 -37.83 -27.80
CA GLU A 562 -50.54 -38.02 -26.34
C GLU A 562 -49.86 -39.40 -26.04
N GLU A 563 -49.78 -39.79 -24.76
CA GLU A 563 -49.79 -41.15 -24.14
C GLU A 563 -49.92 -42.43 -25.03
N LYS A 564 -49.54 -43.68 -24.66
CA LYS A 564 -49.21 -44.43 -23.40
C LYS A 564 -48.63 -45.82 -23.83
N GLU A 565 -48.23 -46.85 -23.05
CA GLU A 565 -47.91 -47.16 -21.64
C GLU A 565 -47.14 -48.51 -21.65
N GLU A 566 -46.29 -48.86 -20.65
CA GLU A 566 -46.24 -50.24 -20.12
C GLU A 566 -45.64 -50.32 -18.69
N LYS A 567 -45.73 -51.50 -18.03
CA LYS A 567 -46.01 -51.63 -16.59
C LYS A 567 -45.05 -52.49 -15.74
N GLY A 568 -45.12 -52.24 -14.42
CA GLY A 568 -44.76 -53.14 -13.30
C GLY A 568 -44.70 -52.32 -11.99
N ASP A 569 -45.74 -52.22 -11.15
CA ASP A 569 -46.27 -53.21 -10.17
C ASP A 569 -45.16 -53.70 -9.19
N THR A 570 -45.26 -53.66 -7.84
CA THR A 570 -46.42 -53.55 -6.91
C THR A 570 -46.12 -52.74 -5.62
N ASP A 571 -47.15 -52.08 -5.05
CA ASP A 571 -47.68 -52.04 -3.65
C ASP A 571 -46.72 -52.08 -2.40
N ASP A 572 -47.00 -51.53 -1.20
CA ASP A 572 -48.27 -51.05 -0.56
C ASP A 572 -48.04 -49.94 0.54
N GLU A 573 -49.02 -49.69 1.45
CA GLU A 573 -49.14 -48.61 2.46
C GLU A 573 -48.34 -48.84 3.78
N GLY A 574 -48.22 -47.92 4.78
CA GLY A 574 -48.59 -46.50 4.95
C GLY A 574 -48.74 -46.05 6.45
N LYS A 575 -48.86 -44.72 6.71
CA LYS A 575 -49.04 -44.02 8.03
C LYS A 575 -47.80 -44.06 8.98
N ALA A 576 -47.42 -43.06 9.79
CA ALA A 576 -48.08 -41.99 10.58
C ALA A 576 -48.75 -42.51 11.89
N VAL A 577 -48.75 -41.84 13.06
CA VAL A 577 -48.71 -40.38 13.40
C VAL A 577 -48.20 -40.13 14.86
N VAL A 578 -48.00 -38.84 15.23
CA VAL A 578 -47.91 -38.25 16.61
C VAL A 578 -46.55 -38.32 17.36
N ALA A 579 -46.31 -37.33 18.23
CA ALA A 579 -45.07 -37.04 18.97
C ALA A 579 -45.34 -36.65 20.44
N THR A 580 -44.30 -36.60 21.28
CA THR A 580 -44.26 -35.92 22.60
C THR A 580 -42.81 -35.67 23.06
N ASN A 581 -42.52 -34.46 23.57
CA ASN A 581 -41.47 -34.23 24.58
C ASN A 581 -42.09 -34.40 25.99
N PRO A 582 -41.28 -34.59 27.05
CA PRO A 582 -40.96 -33.45 27.93
C PRO A 582 -39.49 -33.43 28.41
N ASP A 583 -39.18 -32.52 29.35
CA ASP A 583 -37.84 -32.00 29.69
C ASP A 583 -37.21 -32.58 30.99
N ASN A 584 -35.92 -32.27 31.20
CA ASN A 584 -35.09 -32.41 32.42
C ASN A 584 -34.83 -33.86 32.95
N ASP A 585 -33.70 -34.18 33.61
CA ASP A 585 -32.95 -33.41 34.62
C ASP A 585 -31.40 -33.60 34.58
N GLU A 586 -30.67 -32.94 35.50
CA GLU A 586 -29.19 -32.84 35.54
C GLU A 586 -28.44 -34.04 36.17
N SER A 587 -27.17 -34.30 35.76
CA SER A 587 -26.10 -34.83 36.63
C SER A 587 -24.69 -34.68 35.99
N GLU A 588 -23.68 -34.45 36.82
CA GLU A 588 -22.26 -34.36 36.45
C GLU A 588 -21.58 -35.75 36.43
N VAL A 589 -20.66 -35.99 35.48
CA VAL A 589 -19.42 -36.77 35.68
C VAL A 589 -18.35 -36.23 34.73
N GLU A 590 -17.24 -35.74 35.25
CA GLU A 590 -16.02 -35.46 34.49
C GLU A 590 -15.17 -36.73 34.38
N SER A 591 -14.41 -36.87 33.30
CA SER A 591 -13.32 -37.85 33.22
C SER A 591 -12.19 -37.30 32.34
N GLU A 592 -11.15 -36.79 32.99
CA GLU A 592 -9.97 -36.24 32.34
C GLU A 592 -9.08 -37.35 31.77
N GLN A 593 -8.24 -37.00 30.80
CA GLN A 593 -6.97 -37.69 30.61
C GLN A 593 -5.95 -36.70 30.03
N GLU A 594 -5.06 -36.22 30.90
CA GLU A 594 -3.92 -35.36 30.57
C GLU A 594 -2.73 -36.21 30.09
N GLU A 595 -1.86 -35.62 29.26
CA GLU A 595 -0.41 -35.72 29.49
C GLU A 595 0.24 -34.34 29.23
N HIS A 596 1.02 -33.87 30.21
CA HIS A 596 2.07 -32.82 30.11
C HIS A 596 3.18 -33.29 29.12
N ASP A 597 4.17 -32.52 28.61
CA ASP A 597 4.70 -31.16 28.82
C ASP A 597 5.45 -30.77 27.50
N SER A 598 6.14 -29.64 27.26
CA SER A 598 6.50 -28.42 28.01
C SER A 598 6.89 -27.30 27.02
N GLU A 599 7.06 -26.06 27.50
CA GLU A 599 7.76 -24.99 26.78
C GLU A 599 9.18 -24.77 27.33
N ALA A 600 10.10 -24.29 26.48
CA ALA A 600 11.38 -23.74 26.92
C ALA A 600 11.87 -22.61 25.99
N GLU A 601 11.47 -21.37 26.27
CA GLU A 601 12.21 -20.21 25.75
C GLU A 601 13.62 -20.16 26.38
N ASN A 602 14.58 -19.53 25.69
CA ASN A 602 15.73 -18.94 26.37
C ASN A 602 16.23 -17.68 25.67
N SER A 603 16.79 -16.75 26.45
CA SER A 603 16.98 -15.37 26.01
C SER A 603 18.36 -14.79 26.37
N ALA A 604 18.61 -13.59 25.85
CA ALA A 604 19.52 -12.57 26.39
C ALA A 604 21.07 -12.71 26.22
N SER A 605 21.53 -12.05 25.16
CA SER A 605 22.36 -10.83 25.25
C SER A 605 23.90 -10.90 25.40
N SER A 606 24.52 -9.72 25.19
CA SER A 606 25.94 -9.36 25.43
C SER A 606 26.97 -9.90 24.41
N SER A 607 28.12 -9.27 24.15
CA SER A 607 28.50 -7.84 24.27
C SER A 607 29.75 -7.54 23.39
N ALA A 608 30.24 -6.29 23.40
CA ALA A 608 31.38 -5.85 22.58
C ALA A 608 32.74 -6.42 23.01
N LEU A 609 33.77 -6.41 22.14
CA LEU A 609 34.86 -5.40 22.18
C LEU A 609 35.98 -5.59 21.11
N SER A 610 36.67 -4.48 20.81
CA SER A 610 38.10 -4.36 20.42
C SER A 610 38.65 -4.91 19.08
N LYS A 611 39.15 -3.97 18.29
CA LYS A 611 40.25 -4.18 17.31
C LYS A 611 41.55 -4.58 18.03
N ARG A 612 42.39 -5.40 17.39
CA ARG A 612 43.86 -5.33 17.49
C ARG A 612 44.52 -5.50 16.11
N ARG A 613 45.78 -5.07 15.99
CA ARG A 613 46.61 -5.12 14.77
C ARG A 613 47.96 -5.76 15.10
N SER A 614 48.42 -6.67 14.25
CA SER A 614 49.83 -7.01 13.99
C SER A 614 49.88 -7.84 12.70
N SER A 615 50.62 -7.57 11.61
CA SER A 615 51.89 -6.88 11.32
C SER A 615 53.17 -7.71 11.56
N GLY A 616 53.77 -8.24 10.48
CA GLY A 616 55.20 -8.60 10.46
C GLY A 616 55.61 -9.78 9.55
N SER A 617 56.31 -9.47 8.45
CA SER A 617 57.07 -10.38 7.56
C SER A 617 56.31 -11.53 6.83
N GLY A 618 56.72 -12.00 5.65
CA GLY A 618 57.67 -11.41 4.68
C GLY A 618 58.76 -12.35 4.15
N PHE A 619 58.47 -13.07 3.06
CA PHE A 619 59.48 -13.70 2.20
C PHE A 619 58.95 -13.83 0.76
N GLU A 620 59.78 -13.55 -0.25
CA GLU A 620 59.44 -13.78 -1.67
C GLU A 620 59.96 -15.14 -2.14
N THR A 621 59.16 -15.89 -2.89
CA THR A 621 59.68 -16.86 -3.86
C THR A 621 58.74 -16.94 -5.06
N LYS A 622 59.29 -17.11 -6.27
CA LYS A 622 58.59 -16.83 -7.53
C LYS A 622 58.90 -17.88 -8.59
N LYS A 623 57.95 -18.78 -8.83
CA LYS A 623 57.82 -19.81 -9.89
C LYS A 623 56.46 -20.51 -9.65
N ASP A 624 55.74 -21.06 -10.61
CA ASP A 624 55.84 -21.00 -12.08
C ASP A 624 54.40 -20.95 -12.66
N LYS A 625 54.23 -21.06 -13.98
CA LYS A 625 52.88 -21.12 -14.60
C LYS A 625 52.24 -22.50 -14.44
N ASP A 626 50.95 -22.53 -14.17
CA ASP A 626 49.87 -22.80 -15.14
C ASP A 626 48.60 -22.08 -14.60
N LYS A 627 47.65 -21.53 -15.37
CA LYS A 627 46.81 -22.12 -16.43
C LYS A 627 45.99 -23.32 -15.94
N ASP A 628 44.95 -23.06 -15.15
CA ASP A 628 43.60 -22.82 -15.69
C ASP A 628 42.69 -22.27 -14.56
N ASP A 629 42.14 -21.06 -14.76
CA ASP A 629 41.17 -20.42 -13.86
C ASP A 629 40.05 -19.81 -14.72
N GLU A 630 38.87 -20.43 -14.72
CA GLU A 630 37.63 -19.74 -15.12
C GLU A 630 37.13 -18.90 -13.93
N HIS A 631 36.36 -17.83 -14.20
CA HIS A 631 35.97 -16.85 -13.19
C HIS A 631 34.88 -17.38 -12.24
N ALA A 632 35.26 -18.21 -11.27
CA ALA A 632 34.50 -18.35 -10.03
C ALA A 632 34.40 -16.96 -9.37
N LEU A 633 33.17 -16.47 -9.21
CA LEU A 633 32.92 -15.20 -8.50
C LEU A 633 33.13 -15.42 -7.00
N ASP A 634 34.04 -14.64 -6.40
CA ASP A 634 34.33 -14.61 -4.96
C ASP A 634 33.03 -14.65 -4.15
N ASP A 635 32.93 -15.57 -3.18
CA ASP A 635 31.76 -15.76 -2.34
C ASP A 635 31.33 -14.45 -1.66
N GLU A 636 32.29 -13.57 -1.32
CA GLU A 636 31.95 -12.25 -0.80
C GLU A 636 31.24 -11.36 -1.83
N GLU A 637 31.57 -11.43 -3.13
CA GLU A 637 30.88 -10.67 -4.19
C GLU A 637 29.46 -11.19 -4.41
N GLN A 638 29.25 -12.50 -4.43
CA GLN A 638 27.92 -13.10 -4.46
C GLN A 638 27.08 -12.64 -3.25
N TRP A 639 27.66 -12.66 -2.04
CA TRP A 639 26.98 -12.23 -0.81
C TRP A 639 26.70 -10.71 -0.79
N LYS A 640 27.56 -9.89 -1.39
CA LYS A 640 27.32 -8.45 -1.60
C LYS A 640 26.16 -8.21 -2.57
N ILE A 641 26.08 -8.97 -3.67
CA ILE A 641 24.96 -8.91 -4.64
C ILE A 641 23.65 -9.28 -3.93
N TYR A 642 23.60 -10.43 -3.23
CA TYR A 642 22.42 -10.86 -2.48
C TYR A 642 21.96 -9.82 -1.44
N GLN A 643 22.90 -9.21 -0.71
CA GLN A 643 22.59 -8.11 0.20
C GLN A 643 22.04 -6.87 -0.52
N GLU A 644 22.53 -6.52 -1.70
CA GLU A 644 21.94 -5.43 -2.49
C GLU A 644 20.55 -5.78 -2.99
N GLU A 645 20.28 -7.02 -3.39
CA GLU A 645 18.95 -7.46 -3.83
C GLU A 645 17.93 -7.44 -2.68
N ALA A 646 18.27 -7.97 -1.51
CA ALA A 646 17.42 -7.86 -0.32
C ALA A 646 17.14 -6.39 0.06
N LYS A 647 18.13 -5.50 -0.08
CA LYS A 647 17.94 -4.04 0.11
C LYS A 647 17.08 -3.43 -1.01
N LYS A 648 17.19 -3.89 -2.25
CA LYS A 648 16.36 -3.46 -3.39
C LYS A 648 14.90 -3.89 -3.18
N GLU A 649 14.61 -5.16 -2.91
CA GLU A 649 13.26 -5.68 -2.63
C GLU A 649 12.60 -4.92 -1.46
N PHE A 650 13.28 -4.78 -0.32
CA PHE A 650 12.75 -4.02 0.83
C PHE A 650 12.56 -2.52 0.52
N SER A 651 13.43 -1.92 -0.30
CA SER A 651 13.26 -0.53 -0.74
C SER A 651 12.06 -0.35 -1.67
N ILE A 652 11.70 -1.35 -2.47
CA ILE A 652 10.55 -1.31 -3.38
C ILE A 652 9.25 -1.27 -2.59
N GLU A 653 9.11 -2.10 -1.55
CA GLU A 653 7.93 -2.04 -0.65
C GLU A 653 7.83 -0.70 0.12
N THR A 654 8.98 -0.09 0.42
CA THR A 654 9.07 1.19 1.16
C THR A 654 8.81 2.43 0.29
N LYS A 655 8.75 2.30 -1.05
CA LYS A 655 8.46 3.43 -1.95
C LYS A 655 7.06 4.00 -1.69
N ALA A 656 6.98 5.33 -1.59
CA ALA A 656 5.70 6.02 -1.50
C ALA A 656 4.86 5.72 -2.75
N LYS A 657 3.65 5.17 -2.55
CA LYS A 657 2.69 4.84 -3.61
C LYS A 657 2.08 6.11 -4.21
N GLU A 658 2.89 6.77 -5.04
CA GLU A 658 2.51 7.96 -5.78
C GLU A 658 2.80 7.76 -7.27
N SER A 659 1.75 7.74 -8.08
CA SER A 659 1.82 7.84 -9.54
C SER A 659 0.97 9.04 -10.03
N PRO A 660 1.07 9.44 -11.31
CA PRO A 660 0.24 10.50 -11.89
C PRO A 660 -1.27 10.32 -11.72
N ALA A 661 -2.01 11.43 -11.78
CA ALA A 661 -3.46 11.44 -11.57
C ALA A 661 -4.23 11.08 -12.86
N VAL A 662 -5.21 10.18 -12.74
CA VAL A 662 -6.01 9.68 -13.88
C VAL A 662 -7.09 10.69 -14.26
N HIS A 663 -7.25 10.94 -15.56
CA HIS A 663 -8.46 11.58 -16.09
C HIS A 663 -9.65 10.61 -16.02
N CYS A 664 -10.42 10.69 -14.93
CA CYS A 664 -11.61 9.87 -14.67
C CYS A 664 -12.78 10.73 -14.15
N PRO A 665 -13.45 11.53 -15.01
CA PRO A 665 -14.43 12.54 -14.55
C PRO A 665 -15.70 11.94 -13.93
N TYR A 666 -16.09 10.72 -14.33
CA TYR A 666 -17.28 10.03 -13.81
C TYR A 666 -17.04 9.28 -12.49
N PHE A 667 -15.79 8.93 -12.17
CA PHE A 667 -15.43 8.24 -10.92
C PHE A 667 -15.43 9.24 -9.73
N PRO A 668 -15.97 8.90 -8.54
CA PRO A 668 -16.14 9.85 -7.44
C PRO A 668 -14.84 10.45 -6.88
N GLU A 669 -13.84 9.61 -6.59
CA GLU A 669 -12.63 10.04 -5.86
C GLU A 669 -11.46 10.37 -6.79
N ALA A 670 -10.39 10.97 -6.27
CA ALA A 670 -9.15 11.11 -7.03
C ALA A 670 -8.46 9.74 -7.15
N LYS A 671 -8.15 9.30 -8.38
CA LYS A 671 -7.48 8.03 -8.66
C LYS A 671 -6.11 8.29 -9.27
N GLN A 672 -5.10 7.60 -8.79
CA GLN A 672 -3.75 7.58 -9.36
C GLN A 672 -3.62 6.39 -10.33
N GLU A 673 -2.75 6.51 -11.34
CA GLU A 673 -2.59 5.46 -12.34
C GLU A 673 -2.01 4.18 -11.74
N GLY A 674 -2.52 3.03 -12.19
CA GLY A 674 -2.09 1.73 -11.71
C GLY A 674 -2.03 0.73 -12.86
N TRP A 675 -1.14 -0.24 -12.71
CA TRP A 675 -0.87 -1.26 -13.72
C TRP A 675 -0.82 -2.64 -13.08
N TRP A 676 -1.37 -3.66 -13.73
CA TRP A 676 -1.15 -5.06 -13.35
C TRP A 676 -0.14 -5.69 -14.29
N LEU A 677 0.86 -6.35 -13.73
CA LEU A 677 1.88 -7.11 -14.45
C LEU A 677 1.81 -8.59 -14.05
N TYR A 678 1.72 -9.48 -15.02
CA TYR A 678 1.65 -10.93 -14.79
C TYR A 678 2.13 -11.76 -15.98
N VAL A 679 2.63 -12.97 -15.69
CA VAL A 679 2.95 -13.99 -16.68
C VAL A 679 1.76 -14.93 -16.87
N SER A 680 1.38 -15.22 -18.11
CA SER A 680 0.36 -16.22 -18.46
C SER A 680 0.77 -17.10 -19.66
N ASP A 681 0.25 -18.33 -19.70
CA ASP A 681 0.26 -19.14 -20.92
C ASP A 681 -1.09 -19.02 -21.65
N LYS A 682 -1.04 -18.45 -22.86
CA LYS A 682 -2.21 -18.27 -23.74
C LYS A 682 -2.62 -19.54 -24.48
N LYS A 683 -1.79 -20.59 -24.52
CA LYS A 683 -2.12 -21.91 -25.06
C LYS A 683 -2.94 -22.73 -24.06
N GLN A 684 -2.53 -22.70 -22.79
CA GLN A 684 -3.22 -23.39 -21.69
C GLN A 684 -4.35 -22.57 -21.05
N HIS A 685 -4.50 -21.29 -21.42
CA HIS A 685 -5.43 -20.34 -20.77
C HIS A 685 -5.18 -20.21 -19.27
N MET A 686 -3.91 -20.23 -18.87
CA MET A 686 -3.44 -20.40 -17.49
C MET A 686 -2.66 -19.17 -17.02
N LEU A 687 -2.90 -18.74 -15.79
CA LEU A 687 -2.07 -17.76 -15.08
C LEU A 687 -0.87 -18.48 -14.44
N ILE A 688 0.33 -17.93 -14.56
CA ILE A 688 1.56 -18.54 -14.03
C ILE A 688 2.02 -17.84 -12.74
N THR A 689 2.10 -16.51 -12.78
CA THR A 689 2.50 -15.68 -11.63
C THR A 689 1.29 -14.90 -11.10
N ALA A 690 1.19 -14.72 -9.78
CA ALA A 690 0.19 -13.84 -9.18
C ALA A 690 0.35 -12.39 -9.73
N PRO A 691 -0.75 -11.66 -10.04
CA PRO A 691 -0.61 -10.34 -10.67
C PRO A 691 -0.15 -9.28 -9.68
N VAL A 692 1.00 -8.66 -9.97
CA VAL A 692 1.55 -7.56 -9.17
C VAL A 692 0.84 -6.26 -9.57
N GLN A 693 0.25 -5.54 -8.61
CA GLN A 693 -0.31 -4.21 -8.84
C GLN A 693 0.71 -3.12 -8.54
N ILE A 694 1.05 -2.37 -9.58
CA ILE A 694 2.08 -1.33 -9.63
C ILE A 694 1.42 0.01 -9.39
N LEU A 695 1.90 0.75 -8.37
CA LEU A 695 1.35 2.04 -7.94
C LEU A 695 2.44 3.10 -7.67
N THR A 696 3.70 2.85 -8.06
CA THR A 696 4.84 3.78 -7.82
C THR A 696 5.43 4.37 -9.12
N LEU A 697 4.95 3.94 -10.28
CA LEU A 697 5.43 4.34 -11.60
C LEU A 697 5.26 5.84 -11.84
N LYS A 698 6.37 6.58 -11.78
CA LYS A 698 6.47 8.00 -12.17
C LYS A 698 7.21 8.18 -13.50
N GLU A 699 8.38 7.56 -13.65
CA GLU A 699 9.27 7.71 -14.83
C GLU A 699 9.87 6.36 -15.27
N LYS A 700 10.53 5.64 -14.35
CA LYS A 700 11.06 4.29 -14.56
C LYS A 700 10.82 3.42 -13.32
N GLU A 701 10.39 2.19 -13.53
CA GLU A 701 10.25 1.16 -12.50
C GLU A 701 10.76 -0.19 -13.04
N GLU A 702 11.25 -1.05 -12.16
CA GLU A 702 11.88 -2.32 -12.51
C GLU A 702 11.39 -3.39 -11.53
N ILE A 703 10.85 -4.48 -12.08
CA ILE A 703 10.02 -5.44 -11.35
C ILE A 703 10.40 -6.86 -11.78
N THR A 704 10.77 -7.69 -10.82
CA THR A 704 11.10 -9.10 -11.02
C THR A 704 9.89 -9.98 -10.78
N LEU A 705 9.52 -10.83 -11.76
CA LEU A 705 8.52 -11.88 -11.61
C LEU A 705 9.20 -13.25 -11.57
N LYS A 706 9.19 -13.90 -10.40
CA LYS A 706 9.78 -15.22 -10.14
C LYS A 706 8.72 -16.32 -10.36
N PHE A 707 9.01 -17.38 -11.11
CA PHE A 707 8.14 -18.56 -11.24
C PHE A 707 8.92 -19.85 -11.59
N LEU A 708 8.32 -21.02 -11.32
CA LEU A 708 8.96 -22.32 -11.57
C LEU A 708 8.92 -22.72 -13.05
N ALA A 709 10.05 -23.17 -13.59
CA ALA A 709 10.16 -23.77 -14.90
C ALA A 709 9.38 -25.10 -14.98
N PRO A 710 8.79 -25.44 -16.14
CA PRO A 710 8.19 -26.76 -16.36
C PRO A 710 9.16 -27.91 -16.06
N ALA A 711 8.67 -28.96 -15.40
CA ALA A 711 9.40 -30.19 -15.08
C ALA A 711 9.64 -31.13 -16.29
N LYS A 712 9.64 -30.59 -17.52
CA LYS A 712 9.94 -31.32 -18.76
C LYS A 712 10.75 -30.40 -19.69
N PRO A 713 11.76 -30.92 -20.40
CA PRO A 713 12.51 -30.16 -21.38
C PRO A 713 11.63 -29.73 -22.56
N GLY A 714 11.96 -28.59 -23.17
CA GLY A 714 11.35 -28.11 -24.40
C GLY A 714 11.17 -26.59 -24.49
N ALA A 715 10.77 -26.13 -25.68
CA ALA A 715 10.54 -24.72 -25.97
C ALA A 715 9.12 -24.26 -25.56
N TYR A 716 9.03 -23.61 -24.40
CA TYR A 716 7.80 -23.02 -23.87
C TYR A 716 7.63 -21.56 -24.32
N THR A 717 6.38 -21.09 -24.39
CA THR A 717 6.05 -19.75 -24.89
C THR A 717 5.06 -19.05 -23.96
N TYR A 718 5.58 -18.23 -23.06
CA TYR A 718 4.78 -17.46 -22.12
C TYR A 718 4.49 -16.07 -22.65
N THR A 719 3.49 -15.38 -22.09
CA THR A 719 3.25 -13.97 -22.32
C THR A 719 3.38 -13.20 -21.01
N VAL A 720 4.18 -12.15 -20.99
CA VAL A 720 4.04 -11.08 -19.99
C VAL A 720 2.97 -10.12 -20.48
N ASN A 721 1.99 -9.85 -19.64
CA ASN A 721 0.91 -8.92 -19.93
C ASN A 721 0.99 -7.77 -18.92
N LEU A 722 0.90 -6.55 -19.43
CA LEU A 722 0.80 -5.30 -18.68
C LEU A 722 -0.57 -4.71 -18.97
N LYS A 723 -1.48 -4.75 -17.99
CA LYS A 723 -2.83 -4.18 -18.12
C LYS A 723 -2.92 -2.89 -17.33
N SER A 724 -3.62 -1.89 -17.87
CA SER A 724 -3.95 -0.71 -17.06
C SER A 724 -5.11 -1.04 -16.12
N ASP A 725 -5.07 -0.59 -14.88
CA ASP A 725 -6.23 -0.59 -14.00
C ASP A 725 -7.25 0.50 -14.42
N SER A 726 -6.75 1.62 -14.94
CA SER A 726 -7.50 2.88 -15.00
C SER A 726 -7.88 3.40 -16.41
N PHE A 727 -7.31 2.84 -17.48
CA PHE A 727 -7.58 3.24 -18.87
C PHE A 727 -7.83 2.03 -19.78
N PHE A 728 -8.71 2.20 -20.79
CA PHE A 728 -8.84 1.24 -21.90
C PHE A 728 -7.81 1.54 -23.00
N ASP A 729 -7.40 0.50 -23.74
CA ASP A 729 -6.56 0.56 -24.95
C ASP A 729 -5.06 0.90 -24.71
N PHE A 730 -4.61 0.80 -23.46
CA PHE A 730 -3.20 0.86 -23.08
C PHE A 730 -2.59 -0.49 -22.66
N ASP A 731 -3.40 -1.56 -22.65
CA ASP A 731 -2.94 -2.94 -22.41
C ASP A 731 -1.84 -3.36 -23.40
N GLN A 732 -0.79 -4.01 -22.90
CA GLN A 732 0.33 -4.54 -23.67
C GLN A 732 0.55 -6.02 -23.34
N ALA A 733 1.06 -6.76 -24.32
CA ALA A 733 1.35 -8.19 -24.18
C ALA A 733 2.54 -8.57 -25.07
N GLN A 734 3.59 -9.12 -24.47
CA GLN A 734 4.82 -9.53 -25.14
C GLN A 734 5.13 -10.99 -24.83
N ASN A 735 5.44 -11.75 -25.88
CA ASN A 735 5.73 -13.18 -25.77
C ASN A 735 7.21 -13.39 -25.44
N ILE A 736 7.50 -14.18 -24.39
CA ILE A 736 8.83 -14.72 -24.11
C ILE A 736 8.88 -16.16 -24.62
N LYS A 737 10.04 -16.59 -25.15
CA LYS A 737 10.35 -18.00 -25.37
C LYS A 737 11.30 -18.45 -24.27
N LEU A 738 10.93 -19.50 -23.53
CA LEU A 738 11.82 -20.20 -22.62
C LEU A 738 12.24 -21.49 -23.33
N ASP A 739 13.55 -21.73 -23.43
CA ASP A 739 14.08 -23.01 -23.92
C ASP A 739 14.58 -23.79 -22.69
N VAL A 740 13.75 -24.72 -22.22
CA VAL A 740 14.01 -25.49 -20.99
C VAL A 740 14.83 -26.71 -21.37
N LYS A 741 16.07 -26.78 -20.89
CA LYS A 741 16.93 -27.96 -21.03
C LYS A 741 16.63 -28.96 -19.91
N ASP A 742 16.97 -30.23 -20.13
CA ASP A 742 17.11 -31.16 -19.01
C ASP A 742 18.18 -30.62 -18.04
N ALA A 743 17.97 -30.83 -16.75
CA ALA A 743 19.00 -30.53 -15.77
C ALA A 743 20.25 -31.38 -16.07
N LYS A 744 21.44 -30.78 -15.97
CA LYS A 744 22.68 -31.58 -15.94
C LYS A 744 22.53 -32.54 -14.76
N ILE A 745 22.69 -33.84 -15.00
CA ILE A 745 22.93 -34.77 -13.90
C ILE A 745 24.28 -34.34 -13.34
N ILE A 746 24.30 -33.91 -12.07
CA ILE A 746 25.54 -33.75 -11.33
C ILE A 746 26.07 -35.17 -11.16
N GLU A 747 27.09 -35.55 -11.94
CA GLU A 747 27.90 -36.74 -11.62
C GLU A 747 28.44 -36.54 -10.21
N ASP A 748 28.29 -37.56 -9.36
CA ASP A 748 28.32 -37.38 -7.90
C ASP A 748 29.48 -36.50 -7.45
N HIS A 749 29.14 -35.32 -6.92
CA HIS A 749 30.10 -34.41 -6.28
C HIS A 749 30.87 -35.25 -5.27
N PRO A 750 32.21 -35.39 -5.38
CA PRO A 750 32.94 -36.49 -4.78
C PRO A 750 32.57 -36.61 -3.31
N GLN A 751 31.82 -37.68 -3.00
CA GLN A 751 31.39 -37.99 -1.65
C GLN A 751 32.65 -37.96 -0.80
N TRP A 752 32.62 -37.21 0.31
CA TRP A 752 33.81 -36.98 1.12
C TRP A 752 34.44 -38.33 1.46
N ASP A 753 35.56 -38.61 0.79
CA ASP A 753 36.27 -39.87 0.89
C ASP A 753 37.07 -39.77 2.19
N ILE A 754 36.36 -40.02 3.30
CA ILE A 754 36.93 -40.13 4.64
C ILE A 754 37.77 -41.40 4.61
N SER A 755 39.00 -41.25 4.12
CA SER A 755 39.98 -42.31 4.03
C SER A 755 40.17 -42.92 5.41
N GLU A 756 39.82 -44.20 5.56
CA GLU A 756 39.93 -44.98 6.82
C GLU A 756 41.39 -45.26 7.22
N ASP A 757 42.35 -44.45 6.73
CA ASP A 757 43.80 -44.63 6.79
C ASP A 757 44.50 -43.75 7.86
N GLU A 758 43.81 -42.83 8.57
CA GLU A 758 44.42 -42.02 9.65
C GLU A 758 44.18 -42.54 11.08
N ASP A 759 43.30 -43.53 11.28
CA ASP A 759 43.02 -44.12 12.62
C ASP A 759 44.00 -45.24 13.04
N ALA A 760 45.11 -45.42 12.31
CA ALA A 760 46.05 -46.55 12.49
C ALA A 760 47.24 -46.29 13.45
N ASP A 761 47.40 -45.06 13.98
CA ASP A 761 48.64 -44.61 14.66
C ASP A 761 48.40 -44.06 16.10
N LYS A 762 47.38 -44.56 16.82
CA LYS A 762 47.11 -44.26 18.26
C LYS A 762 46.61 -45.45 19.10
N ASP A 763 47.27 -46.58 18.97
CA ASP A 763 47.42 -47.48 20.13
C ASP A 763 48.50 -46.90 21.09
N ASP A 764 48.51 -47.38 22.34
CA ASP A 764 49.36 -46.95 23.47
C ASP A 764 49.18 -45.48 23.96
N ASP A 765 48.26 -45.27 24.92
CA ASP A 765 48.69 -44.90 26.29
C ASP A 765 47.58 -44.99 27.38
N SER A 766 47.95 -45.58 28.53
CA SER A 766 47.32 -45.55 29.87
C SER A 766 45.88 -46.04 30.12
N ASP A 767 45.79 -47.03 31.01
CA ASP A 767 44.60 -47.38 31.81
C ASP A 767 44.07 -46.19 32.66
N SER A 768 42.76 -46.19 32.98
CA SER A 768 42.28 -46.27 34.39
C SER A 768 40.75 -46.41 34.52
N ASP A 769 40.35 -47.32 35.41
CA ASP A 769 39.01 -47.60 35.98
C ASP A 769 37.93 -46.49 35.95
N TYR A 770 36.68 -46.85 35.60
CA TYR A 770 35.73 -47.33 36.64
C TYR A 770 34.44 -47.95 36.06
N SER A 771 34.04 -49.11 36.59
CA SER A 771 32.73 -49.73 36.37
C SER A 771 32.05 -50.05 37.71
N THR A 772 30.88 -49.47 37.96
CA THR A 772 29.95 -49.83 39.05
C THR A 772 28.57 -49.35 38.58
N GLU A 773 27.70 -50.22 38.07
CA GLU A 773 26.71 -51.02 38.83
C GLU A 773 25.68 -50.14 39.55
N GLY A 774 24.40 -50.37 39.25
CA GLY A 774 23.30 -49.42 39.50
C GLY A 774 22.73 -49.39 40.91
N ASP A 775 21.52 -48.82 41.00
CA ASP A 775 20.47 -49.34 41.90
C ASP A 775 19.08 -49.04 41.31
N ASP A 776 18.07 -49.78 41.75
CA ASP A 776 16.65 -49.49 41.53
C ASP A 776 16.11 -48.58 42.65
N SER A 777 15.06 -47.77 42.42
CA SER A 777 13.89 -47.65 43.33
C SER A 777 12.86 -46.57 42.93
N ASP A 778 11.59 -46.92 43.18
CA ASP A 778 10.38 -46.11 43.46
C ASP A 778 10.06 -44.87 42.59
#